data_AF-A0A934JSC6-F1
#
_entry.id   AF-A0A934JSC6-F1
#
_cell.length_a   1.000
_cell.length_b   1.000
_cell.length_c   1.000
_cell.angle_alpha   90.00
_cell.angle_beta   90.00
_cell.angle_gamma   90.00
#
_symmetry.space_group_name_H-M   'P 1'
#
loop_
_entity.id
_entity.type
_entity.pdbx_description
1 polymer ?
#
loop_
_entity_poly.entity_id
_entity_poly.type
_entity_poly.pdbx_seq_one_letter_code
_entity_poly.pdbx_strand_id
1 'polypeptide(L)'
;MRRRRLGLVSRAQAVGALARGSGGARAFRLRVAALVVAVAAISVGGTVALTLHPTSAPLGVVRSFSAALTTQGSQLSATPGADTTRGDLLAAVVKVRNVSGTAAVTVVSDSAGNTWARATAVAAGKQSDQEMWYAANATTVAATGSVTVTTTAASAVAMTVIELSGVATIAPLDVTAAKSGTGPAASTGPTPTSKPNEIAVASVGWNSAVTPSKQTTGYAFVAPVQSRVSGANTGEQLATQVLSAAGPQSYASTLSSSVSWTAVIATFQAASSSPTPTPTDTSTPTPSVTATPTATPTATATPTTSPSPSPSGRPIKHVVVLYQENHSFDNVLGSWCAHNAHCLGLPPTVTLKGGVVVTPTQATDLVPSMGHSVADQVAAIDGGNMDGWAGVGSCAAKSSPPYPCVSYYSAAQVPNITSLAGAFAMDDHTFSMADSPSFGGHLYAAAASIDGFNGNNPQPHAGVTPGQGWGCDSNLDAQWSPSLGGALQQVPSCVPDPSLSPSIYPFGGAYRATPVQYVPTIMGRLDAAGLPWRLYTSGVTTAGGAGSGGQYSWAVCPSFAECLDSSERKNMVPVTNFVNDANNGTLPSFSIVLPQGSGTGPTSQHNGTSMATGDNWIGQVATALEHGPEWQSTALFITYDDCGCFYDQVAPGVNPDGTPQGIRVPLVIVSPYAKAGFNDTTPATFASILAFTEQTFGLPALGVNDAGAYAFANSFDYTQAPLPGAAMVQQPVAPAAAVVQDPNDPT
;
A
#
# COMPACT_ATOMS: atom_id res chain seq x y z
N MET A 1 39.14 -3.25 62.96
CA MET A 1 39.23 -2.97 64.43
C MET A 1 38.10 -2.01 64.83
N ARG A 2 37.83 -1.87 66.15
CA ARG A 2 36.98 -0.88 66.90
C ARG A 2 35.73 -0.21 66.25
N ARG A 3 34.65 -0.16 67.04
CA ARG A 3 33.28 0.34 66.76
C ARG A 3 33.10 1.88 66.97
N ARG A 4 31.88 2.37 66.67
CA ARG A 4 31.14 3.58 67.22
C ARG A 4 31.54 4.95 66.64
N ARG A 5 30.65 5.96 66.47
CA ARG A 5 29.16 6.21 66.60
C ARG A 5 28.70 6.95 65.31
N LEU A 6 27.45 7.02 64.82
CA LEU A 6 26.07 7.06 65.35
C LEU A 6 25.61 8.44 65.87
N GLY A 7 24.73 9.14 65.13
CA GLY A 7 24.04 10.37 65.54
C GLY A 7 22.90 10.75 64.58
N LEU A 8 21.65 10.79 65.05
CA LEU A 8 20.44 10.90 64.20
C LEU A 8 19.32 11.67 64.93
N VAL A 9 18.97 12.86 64.44
CA VAL A 9 17.82 13.73 64.82
C VAL A 9 17.57 14.70 63.65
N SER A 10 16.41 14.95 63.01
CA SER A 10 14.98 14.59 63.13
C SER A 10 14.04 15.67 63.70
N ARG A 11 12.85 15.83 63.08
CA ARG A 11 11.73 16.78 63.37
C ARG A 11 12.00 18.27 63.06
N ALA A 12 11.01 19.13 62.75
CA ALA A 12 9.54 18.94 62.58
C ALA A 12 8.95 19.96 61.57
N GLN A 13 7.67 19.78 61.20
CA GLN A 13 6.86 20.71 60.41
C GLN A 13 6.41 21.94 61.22
N ALA A 14 6.13 23.05 60.53
CA ALA A 14 5.20 24.09 60.99
C ALA A 14 4.51 24.75 59.79
N VAL A 15 3.20 25.02 59.91
CA VAL A 15 2.40 25.73 58.90
C VAL A 15 2.11 27.14 59.39
N GLY A 16 2.17 28.14 58.51
CA GLY A 16 1.79 29.51 58.83
C GLY A 16 1.66 30.38 57.59
N ALA A 17 0.45 30.87 57.31
CA ALA A 17 0.18 31.83 56.25
C ALA A 17 -0.53 33.05 56.83
N LEU A 18 -0.17 34.27 56.40
CA LEU A 18 -1.10 35.43 56.26
C LEU A 18 -0.42 36.68 55.66
N ALA A 19 -0.90 37.06 54.46
CA ALA A 19 -1.28 38.41 54.02
C ALA A 19 -0.37 39.67 54.15
N ARG A 20 -0.14 40.30 52.96
CA ARG A 20 -0.15 41.76 52.64
C ARG A 20 1.00 42.70 53.07
N GLY A 21 1.55 43.46 52.10
CA GLY A 21 1.72 44.92 52.30
C GLY A 21 2.78 45.76 51.56
N SER A 22 2.59 46.06 50.26
CA SER A 22 3.01 47.32 49.56
C SER A 22 4.49 47.71 49.27
N GLY A 23 4.70 48.44 48.15
CA GLY A 23 5.97 49.03 47.65
C GLY A 23 6.86 48.07 46.84
N GLY A 24 7.39 48.35 45.64
CA GLY A 24 7.41 49.55 44.78
C GLY A 24 8.85 50.03 44.51
N ALA A 25 9.37 50.24 43.29
CA ALA A 25 8.81 50.09 41.93
C ALA A 25 9.93 50.06 40.84
N ARG A 26 9.56 49.87 39.56
CA ARG A 26 10.40 49.87 38.32
C ARG A 26 11.33 48.64 38.16
N ALA A 27 11.51 48.01 36.99
CA ALA A 27 10.82 48.01 35.69
C ALA A 27 11.18 46.66 34.97
N PHE A 28 10.89 46.31 33.71
CA PHE A 28 10.21 46.92 32.55
C PHE A 28 9.61 45.79 31.68
N ARG A 29 8.58 46.02 30.84
CA ARG A 29 8.02 45.00 29.92
C ARG A 29 7.24 45.56 28.72
N LEU A 30 7.32 44.83 27.60
CA LEU A 30 6.25 44.64 26.60
C LEU A 30 5.80 43.14 26.69
N ARG A 31 4.63 42.62 26.24
CA ARG A 31 3.50 43.06 25.37
C ARG A 31 3.75 42.93 23.85
N VAL A 32 2.75 42.74 22.97
CA VAL A 32 1.27 42.58 23.10
C VAL A 32 0.83 41.32 22.33
N ALA A 33 -0.28 40.70 22.72
CA ALA A 33 -1.11 39.89 21.82
C ALA A 33 -2.60 40.24 22.01
N ALA A 34 -3.30 40.60 20.93
CA ALA A 34 -4.76 40.72 20.80
C ALA A 34 -5.14 41.20 19.38
N LEU A 35 -6.16 40.60 18.74
CA LEU A 35 -6.70 41.06 17.45
C LEU A 35 -8.14 40.55 17.22
N VAL A 36 -9.16 41.43 17.30
CA VAL A 36 -10.46 41.22 16.62
C VAL A 36 -11.20 42.54 16.36
N VAL A 37 -11.98 42.58 15.27
CA VAL A 37 -13.14 43.47 14.94
C VAL A 37 -12.88 44.91 14.39
N ALA A 38 -13.38 45.08 13.14
CA ALA A 38 -13.99 46.25 12.47
C ALA A 38 -13.17 47.51 12.07
N VAL A 39 -12.99 47.65 10.75
CA VAL A 39 -13.46 48.82 9.96
C VAL A 39 -14.21 48.26 8.72
N ALA A 40 -15.17 49.00 8.16
CA ALA A 40 -15.98 48.55 7.02
C ALA A 40 -16.11 49.63 5.92
N ALA A 41 -16.36 49.15 4.69
CA ALA A 41 -16.90 49.87 3.53
C ALA A 41 -16.14 51.08 2.95
N ILE A 42 -15.40 50.84 1.86
CA ILE A 42 -15.65 51.56 0.60
C ILE A 42 -15.92 50.51 -0.49
N SER A 43 -17.01 50.68 -1.22
CA SER A 43 -17.43 49.77 -2.30
C SER A 43 -17.36 50.46 -3.66
N VAL A 44 -16.59 49.90 -4.59
CA VAL A 44 -16.70 50.20 -6.03
C VAL A 44 -17.00 48.87 -6.74
N GLY A 45 -18.00 48.86 -7.62
CA GLY A 45 -18.57 47.63 -8.16
C GLY A 45 -17.63 46.89 -9.11
N GLY A 46 -17.55 45.57 -8.96
CA GLY A 46 -16.65 44.73 -9.76
C GLY A 46 -16.65 43.27 -9.30
N THR A 47 -17.81 42.65 -9.10
CA THR A 47 -17.90 41.22 -8.77
C THR A 47 -17.54 40.36 -9.98
N VAL A 48 -16.24 40.21 -10.24
CA VAL A 48 -15.72 39.08 -11.00
C VAL A 48 -15.97 37.84 -10.15
N ALA A 49 -17.08 37.16 -10.40
CA ALA A 49 -17.32 35.83 -9.86
C ALA A 49 -16.26 34.90 -10.47
N LEU A 50 -15.20 34.61 -9.71
CA LEU A 50 -14.14 33.71 -10.14
C LEU A 50 -14.69 32.28 -10.11
N THR A 51 -15.43 31.91 -11.15
CA THR A 51 -15.91 30.55 -11.37
C THR A 51 -14.71 29.66 -11.65
N LEU A 52 -14.13 29.13 -10.57
CA LEU A 52 -13.31 27.93 -10.61
C LEU A 52 -14.11 26.87 -11.36
N HIS A 53 -13.71 26.61 -12.59
CA HIS A 53 -14.29 25.51 -13.36
C HIS A 53 -13.83 24.23 -12.66
N PRO A 54 -14.75 23.35 -12.24
CA PRO A 54 -14.34 22.11 -11.60
C PRO A 54 -13.48 21.32 -12.61
N THR A 55 -12.25 21.00 -12.22
CA THR A 55 -11.44 20.00 -12.92
C THR A 55 -12.26 18.73 -12.97
N SER A 56 -12.55 18.23 -14.18
CA SER A 56 -13.32 17.01 -14.37
C SER A 56 -12.72 15.87 -13.55
N ALA A 57 -13.56 15.20 -12.76
CA ALA A 57 -13.14 14.03 -11.99
C ALA A 57 -12.47 12.98 -12.90
N PRO A 58 -11.51 12.19 -12.40
CA PRO A 58 -10.87 11.15 -13.20
C PRO A 58 -11.90 10.11 -13.67
N LEU A 59 -11.71 9.60 -14.89
CA LEU A 59 -12.55 8.56 -15.45
C LEU A 59 -12.36 7.24 -14.68
N GLY A 60 -13.39 6.76 -13.99
CA GLY A 60 -13.27 5.60 -13.13
C GLY A 60 -14.57 5.12 -12.52
N VAL A 61 -14.48 4.09 -11.67
CA VAL A 61 -15.58 3.58 -10.86
C VAL A 61 -15.48 4.20 -9.46
N VAL A 62 -16.55 4.83 -8.99
CA VAL A 62 -16.65 5.34 -7.62
C VAL A 62 -17.15 4.25 -6.67
N ARG A 63 -18.21 3.53 -7.04
CA ARG A 63 -18.78 2.41 -6.26
C ARG A 63 -19.71 1.55 -7.11
N SER A 64 -20.08 0.38 -6.59
CA SER A 64 -21.21 -0.41 -7.08
C SER A 64 -22.15 -0.81 -5.94
N PHE A 65 -23.42 -0.99 -6.27
CA PHE A 65 -24.45 -1.44 -5.33
C PHE A 65 -25.47 -2.33 -6.06
N SER A 66 -25.89 -3.41 -5.41
CA SER A 66 -26.59 -4.51 -6.07
C SER A 66 -27.78 -5.01 -5.25
N ALA A 67 -28.72 -5.66 -5.93
CA ALA A 67 -29.82 -6.36 -5.30
C ALA A 67 -30.25 -7.59 -6.11
N ALA A 68 -30.93 -8.53 -5.45
CA ALA A 68 -31.51 -9.70 -6.10
C ALA A 68 -32.80 -10.13 -5.40
N LEU A 69 -33.78 -10.59 -6.19
CA LEU A 69 -35.02 -11.11 -5.67
C LEU A 69 -34.86 -12.52 -5.07
N THR A 70 -35.49 -12.76 -3.92
CA THR A 70 -35.62 -14.07 -3.27
C THR A 70 -36.94 -14.77 -3.62
N THR A 71 -37.98 -14.01 -3.99
CA THR A 71 -39.28 -14.48 -4.51
C THR A 71 -39.60 -13.81 -5.84
N GLN A 72 -40.48 -14.37 -6.68
CA GLN A 72 -40.83 -13.72 -7.96
C GLN A 72 -41.50 -12.36 -7.71
N GLY A 73 -41.08 -11.33 -8.44
CA GLY A 73 -41.61 -9.96 -8.32
C GLY A 73 -41.48 -9.20 -9.63
N SER A 74 -42.31 -8.17 -9.82
CA SER A 74 -42.28 -7.29 -10.99
C SER A 74 -41.42 -6.03 -10.78
N GLN A 75 -40.81 -5.88 -9.60
CA GLN A 75 -39.90 -4.79 -9.27
C GLN A 75 -38.73 -5.27 -8.41
N LEU A 76 -37.60 -4.58 -8.53
CA LEU A 76 -36.40 -4.76 -7.70
C LEU A 76 -35.77 -3.39 -7.45
N SER A 77 -35.40 -3.10 -6.20
CA SER A 77 -34.71 -1.88 -5.81
C SER A 77 -33.33 -2.21 -5.23
N ALA A 78 -32.30 -1.44 -5.59
CA ALA A 78 -30.98 -1.45 -4.97
C ALA A 78 -30.70 -0.09 -4.32
N THR A 79 -30.06 -0.10 -3.16
CA THR A 79 -29.79 1.06 -2.30
C THR A 79 -28.29 1.35 -2.29
N PRO A 80 -27.83 2.61 -2.48
CA PRO A 80 -26.41 2.90 -2.66
C PRO A 80 -25.60 2.90 -1.36
N GLY A 81 -26.24 2.96 -0.19
CA GLY A 81 -25.61 2.92 1.13
C GLY A 81 -24.90 4.22 1.54
N ALA A 82 -24.40 4.99 0.57
CA ALA A 82 -23.92 6.36 0.70
C ALA A 82 -24.43 7.21 -0.49
N ASP A 83 -24.52 8.52 -0.34
CA ASP A 83 -25.00 9.47 -1.37
C ASP A 83 -24.16 9.37 -2.66
N THR A 84 -24.80 9.17 -3.82
CA THR A 84 -24.10 9.11 -5.11
C THR A 84 -23.62 10.50 -5.55
N THR A 85 -22.47 10.55 -6.21
CA THR A 85 -21.84 11.80 -6.63
C THR A 85 -22.71 12.53 -7.67
N ARG A 86 -22.87 13.85 -7.52
CA ARG A 86 -23.63 14.67 -8.48
C ARG A 86 -22.78 14.92 -9.73
N GLY A 87 -23.32 14.58 -10.89
CA GLY A 87 -22.70 14.79 -12.21
C GLY A 87 -22.10 13.51 -12.82
N ASP A 88 -21.93 12.46 -12.00
CA ASP A 88 -21.44 11.16 -12.46
C ASP A 88 -22.47 10.42 -13.31
N LEU A 89 -22.04 9.38 -14.02
CA LEU A 89 -22.94 8.48 -14.74
C LEU A 89 -23.27 7.26 -13.86
N LEU A 90 -24.55 7.01 -13.64
CA LEU A 90 -25.00 5.73 -13.08
C LEU A 90 -25.27 4.76 -14.23
N ALA A 91 -24.75 3.53 -14.17
CA ALA A 91 -25.08 2.46 -15.11
C ALA A 91 -25.64 1.25 -14.35
N ALA A 92 -26.73 0.66 -14.84
CA ALA A 92 -27.39 -0.49 -14.24
C ALA A 92 -27.43 -1.66 -15.23
N VAL A 93 -26.82 -2.78 -14.85
CA VAL A 93 -27.02 -4.07 -15.54
C VAL A 93 -28.12 -4.82 -14.83
N VAL A 94 -29.13 -5.22 -15.60
CA VAL A 94 -30.33 -5.90 -15.12
C VAL A 94 -30.42 -7.27 -15.76
N LYS A 95 -30.49 -8.31 -14.95
CA LYS A 95 -30.73 -9.69 -15.37
C LYS A 95 -32.14 -10.10 -14.98
N VAL A 96 -32.94 -10.53 -15.96
CA VAL A 96 -34.31 -11.01 -15.75
C VAL A 96 -34.45 -12.48 -16.18
N ARG A 97 -35.15 -13.27 -15.37
CA ARG A 97 -35.60 -14.62 -15.70
C ARG A 97 -37.04 -14.83 -15.28
N ASN A 98 -37.87 -15.20 -16.25
CA ASN A 98 -39.21 -15.71 -16.03
C ASN A 98 -39.31 -17.08 -16.73
N VAL A 99 -39.96 -18.05 -16.08
CA VAL A 99 -40.03 -19.45 -16.56
C VAL A 99 -41.17 -19.71 -17.54
N SER A 100 -42.16 -18.82 -17.57
CA SER A 100 -43.36 -18.89 -18.42
C SER A 100 -43.21 -18.13 -19.75
N GLY A 101 -42.31 -17.16 -19.82
CA GLY A 101 -41.99 -16.40 -21.03
C GLY A 101 -40.97 -15.28 -20.76
N THR A 102 -40.53 -14.57 -21.80
CA THR A 102 -39.59 -13.44 -21.63
C THR A 102 -40.29 -12.27 -20.94
N ALA A 103 -39.66 -11.71 -19.91
CA ALA A 103 -40.10 -10.51 -19.23
C ALA A 103 -39.00 -9.44 -19.35
N ALA A 104 -39.29 -8.36 -20.06
CA ALA A 104 -38.36 -7.25 -20.30
C ALA A 104 -38.49 -6.19 -19.21
N VAL A 105 -37.48 -5.33 -19.09
CA VAL A 105 -37.53 -4.11 -18.27
C VAL A 105 -38.43 -3.08 -18.94
N THR A 106 -39.41 -2.56 -18.21
CA THR A 106 -40.29 -1.48 -18.68
C THR A 106 -39.79 -0.10 -18.29
N VAL A 107 -39.20 0.01 -17.09
CA VAL A 107 -38.68 1.24 -16.47
C VAL A 107 -37.46 0.90 -15.64
N VAL A 108 -36.42 1.72 -15.77
CA VAL A 108 -35.45 1.99 -14.70
C VAL A 108 -35.71 3.41 -14.21
N SER A 109 -35.69 3.59 -12.89
CA SER A 109 -36.03 4.85 -12.22
C SER A 109 -35.24 4.95 -10.92
N ASP A 110 -35.14 6.13 -10.32
CA ASP A 110 -34.55 6.28 -8.99
C ASP A 110 -35.26 7.35 -8.15
N SER A 111 -34.93 7.39 -6.86
CA SER A 111 -35.48 8.33 -5.89
C SER A 111 -34.98 9.78 -6.05
N ALA A 112 -34.03 10.04 -6.95
CA ALA A 112 -33.59 11.40 -7.31
C ALA A 112 -34.31 11.95 -8.55
N GLY A 113 -35.00 11.09 -9.31
CA GLY A 113 -35.73 11.45 -10.52
C GLY A 113 -34.86 11.54 -11.78
N ASN A 114 -33.72 10.84 -11.83
CA ASN A 114 -32.84 10.90 -13.01
C ASN A 114 -33.49 10.28 -14.25
N THR A 115 -33.08 10.76 -15.42
CA THR A 115 -33.53 10.21 -16.71
C THR A 115 -32.64 9.03 -17.12
N TRP A 116 -33.21 7.82 -17.06
CA TRP A 116 -32.55 6.59 -17.46
C TRP A 116 -32.81 6.25 -18.93
N ALA A 117 -31.74 5.99 -19.69
CA ALA A 117 -31.76 5.53 -21.07
C ALA A 117 -31.18 4.10 -21.17
N ARG A 118 -31.65 3.30 -22.12
CA ARG A 118 -31.10 1.96 -22.37
C ARG A 118 -29.89 2.03 -23.30
N ALA A 119 -28.76 1.48 -22.88
CA ALA A 119 -27.57 1.31 -23.71
C ALA A 119 -27.72 0.10 -24.64
N THR A 120 -28.01 -1.09 -24.10
CA THR A 120 -28.12 -2.33 -24.90
C THR A 120 -28.96 -3.41 -24.20
N ALA A 121 -29.34 -4.47 -24.93
CA ALA A 121 -30.17 -5.57 -24.45
C ALA A 121 -29.96 -6.87 -25.24
N VAL A 122 -30.07 -8.03 -24.60
CA VAL A 122 -30.13 -9.35 -25.29
C VAL A 122 -30.87 -10.43 -24.50
N ALA A 123 -31.74 -11.15 -25.20
CA ALA A 123 -32.41 -12.34 -24.70
C ALA A 123 -31.79 -13.64 -25.21
N ALA A 124 -31.67 -14.64 -24.33
CA ALA A 124 -31.34 -16.03 -24.64
C ALA A 124 -32.62 -16.89 -24.55
N GLY A 125 -33.35 -16.97 -25.66
CA GLY A 125 -34.62 -17.71 -25.75
C GLY A 125 -35.76 -17.08 -24.95
N LYS A 126 -36.67 -17.92 -24.43
CA LYS A 126 -37.90 -17.48 -23.74
C LYS A 126 -37.78 -17.32 -22.21
N GLN A 127 -36.58 -17.38 -21.63
CA GLN A 127 -36.41 -17.42 -20.16
C GLN A 127 -35.27 -16.59 -19.57
N SER A 128 -34.52 -15.85 -20.38
CA SER A 128 -33.27 -15.23 -19.94
C SER A 128 -33.07 -13.93 -20.71
N ASP A 129 -33.19 -12.80 -20.04
CA ASP A 129 -33.02 -11.47 -20.63
C ASP A 129 -31.96 -10.69 -19.85
N GLN A 130 -31.25 -9.79 -20.52
CA GLN A 130 -30.25 -8.94 -19.89
C GLN A 130 -30.18 -7.59 -20.59
N GLU A 131 -30.42 -6.53 -19.82
CA GLU A 131 -30.42 -5.15 -20.30
C GLU A 131 -29.36 -4.34 -19.55
N MET A 132 -28.81 -3.32 -20.21
CA MET A 132 -27.95 -2.32 -19.59
C MET A 132 -28.54 -0.94 -19.83
N TRP A 133 -28.72 -0.19 -18.74
CA TRP A 133 -29.30 1.14 -18.70
C TRP A 133 -28.32 2.12 -18.06
N TYR A 134 -28.48 3.42 -18.32
CA TYR A 134 -27.65 4.46 -17.72
C TYR A 134 -28.42 5.78 -17.51
N ALA A 135 -28.02 6.54 -16.50
CA ALA A 135 -28.39 7.94 -16.31
C ALA A 135 -27.11 8.79 -16.32
N ALA A 136 -26.97 9.64 -17.35
CA ALA A 136 -25.84 10.55 -17.49
C ALA A 136 -26.07 11.85 -16.68
N ASN A 137 -24.99 12.44 -16.16
CA ASN A 137 -25.04 13.69 -15.37
C ASN A 137 -26.02 13.60 -14.18
N ALA A 138 -25.92 12.51 -13.42
CA ALA A 138 -26.93 12.15 -12.44
C ALA A 138 -27.00 13.13 -11.27
N THR A 139 -28.23 13.41 -10.82
CA THR A 139 -28.50 14.00 -9.52
C THR A 139 -28.32 12.94 -8.45
N THR A 140 -27.66 13.31 -7.34
CA THR A 140 -27.40 12.46 -6.17
C THR A 140 -28.63 11.64 -5.76
N VAL A 141 -28.51 10.32 -5.87
CA VAL A 141 -29.37 9.36 -5.18
C VAL A 141 -28.82 9.24 -3.77
N ALA A 142 -29.61 9.67 -2.77
CA ALA A 142 -29.18 9.65 -1.38
C ALA A 142 -28.88 8.23 -0.87
N ALA A 143 -28.11 8.11 0.21
CA ALA A 143 -27.72 6.86 0.87
C ALA A 143 -28.90 5.92 1.16
N THR A 144 -30.04 6.49 1.56
CA THR A 144 -31.31 5.79 1.86
C THR A 144 -32.29 5.77 0.68
N GLY A 145 -31.85 6.24 -0.50
CA GLY A 145 -32.60 6.20 -1.74
C GLY A 145 -32.49 4.85 -2.45
N SER A 146 -33.01 4.75 -3.67
CA SER A 146 -32.87 3.54 -4.47
C SER A 146 -32.94 3.78 -5.96
N VAL A 147 -32.22 2.94 -6.71
CA VAL A 147 -32.49 2.68 -8.14
C VAL A 147 -33.44 1.48 -8.22
N THR A 148 -34.53 1.61 -8.97
CA THR A 148 -35.63 0.65 -9.06
C THR A 148 -35.91 0.27 -10.51
N VAL A 149 -35.82 -1.05 -10.77
CA VAL A 149 -36.23 -1.72 -12.00
C VAL A 149 -37.70 -2.15 -11.89
N THR A 150 -38.44 -2.03 -12.98
CA THR A 150 -39.77 -2.65 -13.17
C THR A 150 -39.76 -3.55 -14.41
N THR A 151 -40.39 -4.73 -14.33
CA THR A 151 -40.49 -5.71 -15.44
C THR A 151 -41.94 -5.94 -15.88
N THR A 152 -42.13 -6.41 -17.13
CA THR A 152 -43.48 -6.67 -17.70
C THR A 152 -44.27 -7.76 -16.97
N ALA A 153 -43.60 -8.67 -16.25
CA ALA A 153 -44.21 -9.74 -15.47
C ALA A 153 -43.37 -10.08 -14.24
N ALA A 154 -43.98 -10.72 -13.24
CA ALA A 154 -43.29 -11.21 -12.06
C ALA A 154 -42.19 -12.22 -12.45
N SER A 155 -40.97 -11.98 -11.97
CA SER A 155 -39.75 -12.63 -12.45
C SER A 155 -38.75 -12.85 -11.32
N ALA A 156 -37.75 -13.69 -11.54
CA ALA A 156 -36.48 -13.58 -10.83
C ALA A 156 -35.68 -12.43 -11.47
N VAL A 157 -35.16 -11.52 -10.64
CA VAL A 157 -34.41 -10.35 -11.10
C VAL A 157 -33.16 -10.19 -10.23
N ALA A 158 -32.02 -9.98 -10.87
CA ALA A 158 -30.75 -9.58 -10.25
C ALA A 158 -30.26 -8.30 -10.94
N MET A 159 -29.68 -7.38 -10.18
CA MET A 159 -29.18 -6.11 -10.70
C MET A 159 -27.90 -5.68 -9.97
N THR A 160 -26.96 -5.16 -10.74
CA THR A 160 -25.83 -4.35 -10.25
C THR A 160 -25.92 -2.96 -10.85
N VAL A 161 -25.86 -1.94 -10.01
CA VAL A 161 -25.67 -0.55 -10.40
C VAL A 161 -24.23 -0.15 -10.09
N ILE A 162 -23.63 0.66 -10.95
CA ILE A 162 -22.28 1.19 -10.81
C ILE A 162 -22.27 2.70 -11.06
N GLU A 163 -21.52 3.43 -10.25
CA GLU A 163 -21.36 4.89 -10.30
C GLU A 163 -20.01 5.20 -10.92
N LEU A 164 -20.00 5.97 -12.01
CA LEU A 164 -18.82 6.25 -12.82
C LEU A 164 -18.50 7.74 -12.86
N SER A 165 -17.34 8.10 -12.31
CA SER A 165 -16.81 9.46 -12.34
C SER A 165 -16.14 9.77 -13.67
N GLY A 166 -16.03 11.06 -14.01
CA GLY A 166 -15.27 11.54 -15.17
C GLY A 166 -15.87 11.21 -16.54
N VAL A 167 -17.05 10.60 -16.58
CA VAL A 167 -17.81 10.30 -17.82
C VAL A 167 -18.46 11.58 -18.36
N ALA A 168 -18.61 11.68 -19.69
CA ALA A 168 -19.22 12.85 -20.33
C ALA A 168 -20.67 13.09 -19.89
N THR A 169 -20.97 14.32 -19.46
CA THR A 169 -22.32 14.71 -18.99
C THR A 169 -23.34 14.86 -20.13
N ILE A 170 -22.91 14.82 -21.39
CA ILE A 170 -23.75 14.91 -22.59
C ILE A 170 -23.33 13.79 -23.55
N ALA A 171 -24.29 12.97 -23.98
CA ALA A 171 -24.12 11.87 -24.94
C ALA A 171 -22.90 10.94 -24.69
N PRO A 172 -22.71 10.37 -23.47
CA PRO A 172 -21.50 9.61 -23.14
C PRO A 172 -21.34 8.28 -23.87
N LEU A 173 -22.43 7.58 -24.19
CA LEU A 173 -22.40 6.26 -24.82
C LEU A 173 -21.72 6.32 -26.21
N ASP A 174 -20.69 5.50 -26.45
CA ASP A 174 -20.06 5.34 -27.78
C ASP A 174 -20.55 4.07 -28.49
N VAL A 175 -20.01 2.91 -28.12
CA VAL A 175 -20.35 1.62 -28.73
C VAL A 175 -20.98 0.65 -27.74
N THR A 176 -21.77 -0.29 -28.27
CA THR A 176 -22.28 -1.44 -27.51
C THR A 176 -22.22 -2.72 -28.32
N ALA A 177 -22.23 -3.86 -27.64
CA ALA A 177 -22.71 -5.11 -28.21
C ALA A 177 -23.43 -5.93 -27.15
N ALA A 178 -24.22 -6.88 -27.63
CA ALA A 178 -24.83 -7.88 -26.79
C ALA A 178 -24.90 -9.22 -27.54
N LYS A 179 -24.77 -10.32 -26.81
CA LYS A 179 -24.70 -11.68 -27.37
C LYS A 179 -25.32 -12.68 -26.42
N SER A 180 -25.90 -13.74 -26.97
CA SER A 180 -26.45 -14.86 -26.21
C SER A 180 -25.97 -16.20 -26.76
N GLY A 181 -26.06 -17.24 -25.93
CA GLY A 181 -25.69 -18.59 -26.33
C GLY A 181 -26.16 -19.64 -25.34
N THR A 182 -25.72 -20.88 -25.56
CA THR A 182 -25.84 -21.97 -24.59
C THR A 182 -24.52 -22.73 -24.56
N GLY A 183 -24.00 -22.96 -23.36
CA GLY A 183 -22.65 -23.49 -23.15
C GLY A 183 -22.02 -22.95 -21.86
N PRO A 184 -20.81 -23.42 -21.49
CA PRO A 184 -20.05 -22.84 -20.39
C PRO A 184 -19.33 -21.54 -20.79
N ALA A 185 -18.87 -21.41 -22.04
CA ALA A 185 -18.17 -20.22 -22.52
C ALA A 185 -19.17 -19.12 -22.92
N ALA A 186 -19.22 -18.05 -22.14
CA ALA A 186 -20.00 -16.84 -22.40
C ALA A 186 -19.09 -15.68 -22.80
N SER A 187 -19.52 -14.86 -23.75
CA SER A 187 -18.80 -13.64 -24.16
C SER A 187 -19.70 -12.67 -24.92
N THR A 188 -19.40 -11.38 -24.78
CA THR A 188 -20.00 -10.27 -25.53
C THR A 188 -19.68 -10.34 -27.03
N GLY A 189 -18.53 -10.94 -27.39
CA GLY A 189 -17.88 -10.70 -28.68
C GLY A 189 -17.14 -9.35 -28.72
N PRO A 190 -16.37 -9.09 -29.80
CA PRO A 190 -15.57 -7.87 -29.96
C PRO A 190 -16.43 -6.66 -30.36
N THR A 191 -16.09 -5.50 -29.79
CA THR A 191 -16.66 -4.17 -30.08
C THR A 191 -15.54 -3.18 -30.35
N PRO A 192 -15.31 -2.73 -31.61
CA PRO A 192 -14.31 -1.71 -31.88
C PRO A 192 -14.77 -0.37 -31.30
N THR A 193 -14.18 0.03 -30.16
CA THR A 193 -14.33 1.39 -29.61
C THR A 193 -13.74 2.40 -30.59
N SER A 194 -14.44 3.52 -30.80
CA SER A 194 -14.04 4.50 -31.82
C SER A 194 -13.02 5.52 -31.30
N LYS A 195 -12.85 5.62 -29.97
CA LYS A 195 -12.06 6.65 -29.28
C LYS A 195 -11.16 6.05 -28.18
N PRO A 196 -10.03 6.69 -27.86
CA PRO A 196 -9.32 6.47 -26.60
C PRO A 196 -10.05 7.17 -25.44
N ASN A 197 -9.68 6.85 -24.20
CA ASN A 197 -10.20 7.45 -22.97
C ASN A 197 -11.71 7.22 -22.79
N GLU A 198 -12.11 5.95 -22.84
CA GLU A 198 -13.47 5.49 -22.52
C GLU A 198 -13.46 4.52 -21.34
N ILE A 199 -14.60 4.31 -20.70
CA ILE A 199 -14.80 3.24 -19.72
C ILE A 199 -15.78 2.21 -20.27
N ALA A 200 -15.32 0.97 -20.42
CA ALA A 200 -16.16 -0.17 -20.73
C ALA A 200 -16.88 -0.64 -19.46
N VAL A 201 -18.20 -0.79 -19.56
CA VAL A 201 -19.03 -1.57 -18.64
C VAL A 201 -19.52 -2.80 -19.39
N ALA A 202 -19.24 -3.98 -18.87
CA ALA A 202 -19.67 -5.25 -19.42
C ALA A 202 -20.36 -6.11 -18.36
N SER A 203 -21.07 -7.15 -18.79
CA SER A 203 -21.54 -8.20 -17.91
C SER A 203 -21.79 -9.50 -18.66
N VAL A 204 -21.65 -10.63 -17.94
CA VAL A 204 -22.13 -11.95 -18.34
C VAL A 204 -23.25 -12.36 -17.39
N GLY A 205 -24.37 -12.85 -17.94
CA GLY A 205 -25.55 -13.29 -17.21
C GLY A 205 -26.01 -14.70 -17.58
N TRP A 206 -26.73 -15.37 -16.68
CA TRP A 206 -27.06 -16.79 -16.80
C TRP A 206 -28.43 -17.16 -16.21
N ASN A 207 -28.98 -18.31 -16.63
CA ASN A 207 -30.31 -18.80 -16.24
C ASN A 207 -30.31 -20.04 -15.32
N SER A 208 -29.24 -20.27 -14.54
CA SER A 208 -29.18 -21.37 -13.57
C SER A 208 -28.27 -21.02 -12.37
N ALA A 209 -28.10 -21.95 -11.44
CA ALA A 209 -27.06 -21.85 -10.41
C ALA A 209 -25.70 -22.28 -11.01
N VAL A 210 -24.84 -21.30 -11.30
CA VAL A 210 -23.46 -21.49 -11.79
C VAL A 210 -22.51 -20.50 -11.13
N THR A 211 -21.22 -20.82 -11.17
CA THR A 211 -20.13 -19.91 -10.77
C THR A 211 -19.35 -19.48 -12.02
N PRO A 212 -19.12 -18.17 -12.25
CA PRO A 212 -18.25 -17.69 -13.32
C PRO A 212 -16.76 -17.82 -12.93
N SER A 213 -15.91 -18.04 -13.92
CA SER A 213 -14.46 -18.23 -13.78
C SER A 213 -13.75 -17.86 -15.09
N LYS A 214 -12.42 -17.68 -15.09
CA LYS A 214 -11.65 -17.32 -16.30
C LYS A 214 -12.22 -16.09 -17.02
N GLN A 215 -12.51 -15.05 -16.26
CA GLN A 215 -12.93 -13.74 -16.72
C GLN A 215 -11.84 -13.11 -17.62
N THR A 216 -12.21 -12.21 -18.55
CA THR A 216 -11.22 -11.49 -19.38
C THR A 216 -10.27 -10.67 -18.50
N THR A 217 -8.96 -10.95 -18.60
CA THR A 217 -7.90 -10.16 -17.95
C THR A 217 -8.01 -8.68 -18.30
N GLY A 218 -7.90 -7.80 -17.30
CA GLY A 218 -8.05 -6.35 -17.45
C GLY A 218 -9.43 -5.80 -17.11
N TYR A 219 -10.47 -6.64 -17.06
CA TYR A 219 -11.80 -6.24 -16.55
C TYR A 219 -11.89 -6.50 -15.03
N ALA A 220 -12.02 -5.44 -14.25
CA ALA A 220 -12.30 -5.52 -12.81
C ALA A 220 -13.78 -5.90 -12.60
N PHE A 221 -14.06 -7.05 -11.97
CA PHE A 221 -15.40 -7.59 -11.84
C PHE A 221 -16.03 -7.33 -10.46
N VAL A 222 -17.35 -7.15 -10.45
CA VAL A 222 -18.18 -7.16 -9.23
C VAL A 222 -18.46 -8.63 -8.82
N ALA A 223 -18.73 -8.85 -7.53
CA ALA A 223 -19.14 -10.17 -7.04
C ALA A 223 -20.45 -10.63 -7.73
N PRO A 224 -20.57 -11.90 -8.18
CA PRO A 224 -21.74 -12.38 -8.91
C PRO A 224 -23.07 -12.24 -8.15
N VAL A 225 -24.00 -11.46 -8.69
CA VAL A 225 -25.31 -11.20 -8.09
C VAL A 225 -26.31 -12.24 -8.58
N GLN A 226 -26.90 -13.03 -7.67
CA GLN A 226 -27.78 -14.15 -8.04
C GLN A 226 -29.13 -14.10 -7.33
N SER A 227 -30.21 -14.09 -8.12
CA SER A 227 -31.59 -14.26 -7.68
C SER A 227 -31.93 -15.75 -7.62
N ARG A 228 -32.18 -16.27 -6.42
CA ARG A 228 -32.42 -17.71 -6.15
C ARG A 228 -33.90 -18.05 -5.97
N VAL A 229 -34.76 -17.50 -6.82
CA VAL A 229 -36.19 -17.80 -6.77
C VAL A 229 -36.46 -19.23 -7.23
N SER A 230 -37.38 -19.93 -6.57
CA SER A 230 -37.77 -21.31 -6.88
C SER A 230 -38.09 -21.49 -8.38
N GLY A 231 -37.44 -22.47 -9.01
CA GLY A 231 -37.51 -22.75 -10.46
C GLY A 231 -36.81 -21.75 -11.38
N ALA A 232 -36.50 -20.53 -10.90
CA ALA A 232 -36.15 -19.37 -11.72
C ALA A 232 -34.75 -18.78 -11.43
N ASN A 233 -33.84 -19.55 -10.80
CA ASN A 233 -32.42 -19.18 -10.59
C ASN A 233 -31.82 -18.41 -11.77
N THR A 234 -31.32 -17.19 -11.51
CA THR A 234 -30.63 -16.35 -12.50
C THR A 234 -29.61 -15.45 -11.82
N GLY A 235 -28.66 -14.92 -12.57
CA GLY A 235 -27.70 -13.96 -12.03
C GLY A 235 -26.80 -13.37 -13.10
N GLU A 236 -25.97 -12.44 -12.70
CA GLU A 236 -25.01 -11.76 -13.56
C GLU A 236 -23.70 -11.40 -12.82
N GLN A 237 -22.68 -11.09 -13.60
CA GLN A 237 -21.42 -10.52 -13.13
C GLN A 237 -21.02 -9.36 -14.04
N LEU A 238 -21.25 -8.15 -13.54
CA LEU A 238 -20.74 -6.91 -14.10
C LEU A 238 -19.21 -6.85 -13.97
N ALA A 239 -18.53 -6.31 -14.97
CA ALA A 239 -17.12 -5.98 -14.91
C ALA A 239 -16.80 -4.71 -15.75
N THR A 240 -15.77 -3.98 -15.36
CA THR A 240 -15.37 -2.70 -15.98
C THR A 240 -13.90 -2.64 -16.35
N GLN A 241 -13.57 -1.88 -17.40
CA GLN A 241 -12.20 -1.55 -17.77
C GLN A 241 -12.11 -0.09 -18.26
N VAL A 242 -11.15 0.69 -17.75
CA VAL A 242 -10.79 2.00 -18.31
C VAL A 242 -9.84 1.79 -19.50
N LEU A 243 -10.13 2.46 -20.61
CA LEU A 243 -9.51 2.21 -21.92
C LEU A 243 -8.60 3.37 -22.32
N SER A 244 -7.28 3.16 -22.22
CA SER A 244 -6.26 4.13 -22.63
C SER A 244 -6.10 4.28 -24.15
N ALA A 245 -6.69 3.38 -24.95
CA ALA A 245 -6.62 3.39 -26.41
C ALA A 245 -7.90 2.84 -27.06
N ALA A 246 -8.20 3.33 -28.27
CA ALA A 246 -9.26 2.79 -29.12
C ALA A 246 -8.90 1.36 -29.58
N GLY A 247 -9.88 0.45 -29.60
CA GLY A 247 -9.66 -0.95 -30.00
C GLY A 247 -10.84 -1.89 -29.74
N PRO A 248 -10.75 -3.15 -30.20
CA PRO A 248 -11.81 -4.16 -30.03
C PRO A 248 -11.91 -4.64 -28.58
N GLN A 249 -12.96 -4.22 -27.89
CA GLN A 249 -13.30 -4.61 -26.53
C GLN A 249 -14.17 -5.87 -26.49
N SER A 250 -13.86 -6.81 -25.60
CA SER A 250 -14.70 -7.99 -25.37
C SER A 250 -14.56 -8.55 -23.96
N TYR A 251 -15.69 -8.72 -23.28
CA TYR A 251 -15.74 -9.44 -22.00
C TYR A 251 -16.16 -10.90 -22.23
N ALA A 252 -15.61 -11.80 -21.43
CA ALA A 252 -15.83 -13.24 -21.49
C ALA A 252 -15.74 -13.86 -20.09
N SER A 253 -16.38 -15.02 -19.91
CA SER A 253 -16.33 -15.82 -18.69
C SER A 253 -16.67 -17.28 -18.99
N THR A 254 -16.04 -18.20 -18.27
CA THR A 254 -16.35 -19.64 -18.24
C THR A 254 -17.25 -19.96 -17.04
N LEU A 255 -18.51 -20.27 -17.31
CA LEU A 255 -19.50 -20.70 -16.32
C LEU A 255 -19.28 -22.18 -15.95
N SER A 256 -19.50 -22.52 -14.68
CA SER A 256 -19.23 -23.85 -14.11
C SER A 256 -20.06 -25.00 -14.69
N SER A 257 -21.06 -24.74 -15.54
CA SER A 257 -21.79 -25.75 -16.31
C SER A 257 -22.39 -25.14 -17.58
N SER A 258 -22.90 -26.00 -18.48
CA SER A 258 -23.57 -25.57 -19.71
C SER A 258 -24.97 -25.00 -19.41
N VAL A 259 -25.14 -23.71 -19.62
CA VAL A 259 -26.39 -22.97 -19.35
C VAL A 259 -26.72 -22.01 -20.49
N SER A 260 -27.95 -21.46 -20.53
CA SER A 260 -28.26 -20.38 -21.47
C SER A 260 -27.81 -19.05 -20.89
N TRP A 261 -26.86 -18.41 -21.57
CA TRP A 261 -26.20 -17.20 -21.12
C TRP A 261 -26.51 -16.02 -22.03
N THR A 262 -26.38 -14.83 -21.44
CA THR A 262 -26.44 -13.51 -22.06
C THR A 262 -25.13 -12.79 -21.74
N ALA A 263 -24.73 -11.84 -22.57
CA ALA A 263 -23.60 -10.98 -22.31
C ALA A 263 -23.84 -9.62 -22.97
N VAL A 264 -23.49 -8.54 -22.27
CA VAL A 264 -23.67 -7.15 -22.70
C VAL A 264 -22.37 -6.37 -22.48
N ILE A 265 -22.08 -5.41 -23.35
CA ILE A 265 -21.03 -4.40 -23.16
C ILE A 265 -21.49 -3.06 -23.73
N ALA A 266 -21.13 -1.98 -23.04
CA ALA A 266 -21.24 -0.60 -23.48
C ALA A 266 -19.97 0.16 -23.11
N THR A 267 -19.54 1.12 -23.92
CA THR A 267 -18.46 2.04 -23.55
C THR A 267 -18.97 3.47 -23.42
N PHE A 268 -18.42 4.20 -22.45
CA PHE A 268 -18.78 5.57 -22.14
C PHE A 268 -17.55 6.48 -22.22
N GLN A 269 -17.65 7.56 -22.97
CA GLN A 269 -16.59 8.53 -23.22
C GLN A 269 -16.25 9.34 -21.97
N ALA A 270 -14.97 9.67 -21.78
CA ALA A 270 -14.55 10.70 -20.82
C ALA A 270 -15.22 12.05 -21.08
N ALA A 271 -15.44 12.83 -20.03
CA ALA A 271 -15.74 14.24 -20.13
C ALA A 271 -14.58 14.97 -20.84
N SER A 272 -14.89 15.74 -21.88
CA SER A 272 -13.87 16.50 -22.59
C SER A 272 -13.36 17.66 -21.73
N SER A 273 -12.05 17.69 -21.50
CA SER A 273 -11.38 18.85 -20.94
C SER A 273 -11.54 20.02 -21.91
N SER A 274 -12.41 20.99 -21.58
CA SER A 274 -12.54 22.21 -22.36
C SER A 274 -11.19 22.95 -22.34
N PRO A 275 -10.63 23.33 -23.50
CA PRO A 275 -9.33 24.01 -23.53
C PRO A 275 -9.46 25.35 -22.80
N THR A 276 -8.67 25.52 -21.74
CA THR A 276 -8.57 26.80 -21.04
C THR A 276 -8.18 27.88 -22.06
N PRO A 277 -8.92 29.00 -22.17
CA PRO A 277 -8.63 30.00 -23.18
C PRO A 277 -7.25 30.60 -22.95
N THR A 278 -6.32 30.36 -23.88
CA THR A 278 -4.96 30.89 -23.83
C THR A 278 -5.01 32.42 -23.66
N PRO A 279 -4.27 32.99 -22.68
CA PRO A 279 -4.20 34.44 -22.56
C PRO A 279 -3.70 35.04 -23.88
N THR A 280 -4.45 35.99 -24.43
CA THR A 280 -4.13 36.58 -25.74
C THR A 280 -2.90 37.46 -25.60
N ASP A 281 -1.78 37.01 -26.18
CA ASP A 281 -0.50 37.70 -26.05
C ASP A 281 -0.54 39.07 -26.75
N THR A 282 0.02 40.09 -26.11
CA THR A 282 -0.16 41.49 -26.56
C THR A 282 0.89 41.86 -27.59
N SER A 283 0.43 42.09 -28.83
CA SER A 283 1.32 42.27 -29.98
C SER A 283 2.23 43.50 -29.88
N THR A 284 3.51 43.30 -30.17
CA THR A 284 4.53 44.34 -30.39
C THR A 284 5.22 44.03 -31.74
N PRO A 285 5.48 45.02 -32.62
CA PRO A 285 5.46 44.76 -34.06
C PRO A 285 6.74 44.19 -34.69
N THR A 286 6.53 43.50 -35.82
CA THR A 286 7.52 42.89 -36.71
C THR A 286 8.43 43.91 -37.43
N PRO A 287 9.63 43.47 -37.84
CA PRO A 287 10.14 43.73 -39.19
C PRO A 287 10.26 42.42 -39.99
N SER A 288 9.91 42.46 -41.28
CA SER A 288 9.76 41.28 -42.14
C SER A 288 10.88 41.13 -43.16
N VAL A 289 11.39 39.90 -43.39
CA VAL A 289 12.20 39.55 -44.57
C VAL A 289 11.80 38.19 -45.16
N THR A 290 11.49 38.22 -46.45
CA THR A 290 11.40 37.19 -47.51
C THR A 290 11.81 35.73 -47.23
N ALA A 291 11.03 34.78 -47.78
CA ALA A 291 11.26 33.33 -47.72
C ALA A 291 11.81 32.71 -49.04
N THR A 292 12.58 31.62 -48.93
CA THR A 292 12.69 30.51 -49.93
C THR A 292 13.24 29.23 -49.19
N PRO A 293 13.42 28.03 -49.78
CA PRO A 293 12.57 26.90 -49.39
C PRO A 293 13.28 25.67 -48.80
N THR A 294 12.46 24.81 -48.17
CA THR A 294 12.59 23.34 -48.01
C THR A 294 13.92 22.74 -47.54
N ALA A 295 13.92 22.29 -46.28
CA ALA A 295 14.64 21.09 -45.85
C ALA A 295 13.73 20.31 -44.88
N THR A 296 13.70 18.97 -44.99
CA THR A 296 12.85 18.10 -44.16
C THR A 296 13.56 17.71 -42.85
N PRO A 297 13.02 18.02 -41.66
CA PRO A 297 13.48 17.45 -40.40
C PRO A 297 12.69 16.18 -40.06
N THR A 298 13.38 15.19 -39.49
CA THR A 298 12.77 13.99 -38.89
C THR A 298 11.88 14.34 -37.71
N ALA A 299 10.83 13.55 -37.46
CA ALA A 299 9.94 13.73 -36.32
C ALA A 299 10.73 13.76 -34.99
N THR A 300 10.61 14.87 -34.26
CA THR A 300 11.11 15.02 -32.88
C THR A 300 9.96 14.71 -31.92
N ALA A 301 10.24 14.00 -30.83
CA ALA A 301 9.22 13.60 -29.88
C ALA A 301 8.58 14.83 -29.19
N THR A 302 7.25 14.84 -29.09
CA THR A 302 6.52 15.84 -28.30
C THR A 302 6.64 15.47 -26.82
N PRO A 303 6.97 16.41 -25.91
CA PRO A 303 7.18 16.09 -24.50
C PRO A 303 5.89 15.65 -23.81
N THR A 304 5.99 14.58 -23.01
CA THR A 304 4.92 14.08 -22.14
C THR A 304 4.60 15.12 -21.05
N THR A 305 3.32 15.38 -20.80
CA THR A 305 2.88 16.27 -19.72
C THR A 305 3.16 15.63 -18.35
N SER A 306 4.02 16.26 -17.54
CA SER A 306 4.31 15.82 -16.17
C SER A 306 3.05 15.83 -15.30
N PRO A 307 2.85 14.83 -14.41
CA PRO A 307 1.71 14.82 -13.48
C PRO A 307 1.67 16.03 -12.54
N SER A 308 0.50 16.29 -11.96
CA SER A 308 0.25 17.33 -10.95
C SER A 308 1.33 17.37 -9.85
N PRO A 309 1.74 18.55 -9.34
CA PRO A 309 2.80 18.65 -8.33
C PRO A 309 2.42 18.02 -6.99
N SER A 310 3.41 17.52 -6.25
CA SER A 310 3.25 17.20 -4.82
C SER A 310 2.79 18.45 -4.05
N PRO A 311 1.95 18.32 -3.01
CA PRO A 311 1.58 19.42 -2.11
C PRO A 311 2.78 20.15 -1.50
N SER A 312 3.94 19.49 -1.41
CA SER A 312 5.19 20.03 -0.87
C SER A 312 6.07 20.77 -1.90
N GLY A 313 5.70 20.76 -3.18
CA GLY A 313 6.55 21.23 -4.28
C GLY A 313 7.72 20.32 -4.64
N ARG A 314 7.90 19.17 -3.95
CA ARG A 314 8.89 18.14 -4.31
C ARG A 314 8.52 17.47 -5.64
N PRO A 315 9.51 16.98 -6.43
CA PRO A 315 9.26 16.23 -7.66
C PRO A 315 8.77 14.80 -7.43
N ILE A 316 8.96 14.25 -6.21
CA ILE A 316 8.60 12.87 -5.86
C ILE A 316 7.07 12.67 -5.84
N LYS A 317 6.63 11.57 -6.43
CA LYS A 317 5.23 11.13 -6.57
C LYS A 317 5.03 9.65 -6.23
N HIS A 318 6.12 8.87 -6.22
CA HIS A 318 6.13 7.45 -5.87
C HIS A 318 7.21 7.23 -4.80
N VAL A 319 6.81 6.69 -3.66
CA VAL A 319 7.70 6.22 -2.60
C VAL A 319 7.64 4.70 -2.59
N VAL A 320 8.78 4.05 -2.79
CA VAL A 320 8.91 2.59 -2.80
C VAL A 320 9.80 2.18 -1.65
N VAL A 321 9.37 1.20 -0.87
CA VAL A 321 10.16 0.58 0.21
C VAL A 321 10.41 -0.86 -0.19
N LEU A 322 11.64 -1.17 -0.62
CA LEU A 322 12.11 -2.54 -0.76
C LEU A 322 12.60 -3.01 0.60
N TYR A 323 11.89 -3.98 1.16
CA TYR A 323 11.96 -4.34 2.57
C TYR A 323 12.42 -5.80 2.68
N GLN A 324 13.74 -5.96 2.78
CA GLN A 324 14.44 -7.25 2.84
C GLN A 324 14.43 -7.83 4.26
N GLU A 325 14.97 -9.04 4.39
CA GLU A 325 15.06 -9.87 5.60
C GLU A 325 16.46 -10.46 5.63
N ASN A 326 17.21 -10.61 6.73
CA ASN A 326 17.22 -9.83 7.97
C ASN A 326 18.72 -9.60 8.27
N HIS A 327 19.21 -8.35 8.22
CA HIS A 327 20.64 -8.07 8.33
C HIS A 327 20.95 -6.71 8.95
N SER A 328 22.00 -6.69 9.79
CA SER A 328 22.58 -5.45 10.33
C SER A 328 23.39 -4.65 9.30
N PHE A 329 23.57 -3.35 9.55
CA PHE A 329 24.34 -2.46 8.68
C PHE A 329 25.79 -2.93 8.52
N ASP A 330 26.48 -3.21 9.62
CA ASP A 330 27.90 -3.60 9.60
C ASP A 330 28.13 -4.93 8.83
N ASN A 331 27.13 -5.81 8.78
CA ASN A 331 27.19 -7.07 8.06
C ASN A 331 27.08 -6.91 6.53
N VAL A 332 26.23 -6.02 6.02
CA VAL A 332 26.03 -5.82 4.57
C VAL A 332 26.91 -4.71 4.00
N LEU A 333 26.96 -3.56 4.68
CA LEU A 333 27.63 -2.34 4.20
C LEU A 333 28.91 -2.01 4.99
N GLY A 334 29.03 -2.42 6.26
CA GLY A 334 30.19 -2.09 7.10
C GLY A 334 31.55 -2.46 6.50
N SER A 335 31.64 -3.57 5.77
CA SER A 335 32.87 -3.95 5.06
C SER A 335 33.19 -2.98 3.90
N TRP A 336 32.19 -2.58 3.11
CA TRP A 336 32.35 -1.60 2.04
C TRP A 336 32.68 -0.20 2.61
N CYS A 337 32.06 0.20 3.72
CA CYS A 337 32.39 1.41 4.46
C CYS A 337 33.86 1.45 4.90
N ALA A 338 34.36 0.35 5.48
CA ALA A 338 35.76 0.25 5.94
C ALA A 338 36.79 0.38 4.80
N HIS A 339 36.44 -0.05 3.57
CA HIS A 339 37.31 0.08 2.40
C HIS A 339 37.27 1.47 1.75
N ASN A 340 36.12 2.16 1.79
CA ASN A 340 35.93 3.47 1.14
C ASN A 340 36.11 4.68 2.08
N ALA A 341 36.20 4.45 3.39
CA ALA A 341 36.29 5.50 4.43
C ALA A 341 35.18 6.57 4.35
N HIS A 342 33.99 6.17 3.87
CA HIS A 342 32.86 7.06 3.57
C HIS A 342 31.78 7.07 4.67
N CYS A 343 31.76 6.04 5.50
CA CYS A 343 30.77 5.75 6.54
C CYS A 343 31.44 4.97 7.69
N LEU A 344 30.75 4.81 8.81
CA LEU A 344 31.24 4.01 9.93
C LEU A 344 31.31 2.53 9.53
N GLY A 345 32.53 2.06 9.25
CA GLY A 345 32.80 0.71 8.79
C GLY A 345 33.08 -0.29 9.91
N LEU A 346 32.83 -1.56 9.60
CA LEU A 346 33.02 -2.71 10.49
C LEU A 346 34.46 -2.74 11.06
N PRO A 347 34.65 -2.89 12.38
CA PRO A 347 35.98 -2.91 12.98
C PRO A 347 36.76 -4.19 12.61
N PRO A 348 38.11 -4.13 12.50
CA PRO A 348 38.94 -5.29 12.14
C PRO A 348 38.93 -6.40 13.20
N THR A 349 38.50 -6.09 14.42
CA THR A 349 38.28 -7.03 15.53
C THR A 349 37.15 -6.53 16.41
N VAL A 350 36.21 -7.42 16.74
CA VAL A 350 35.16 -7.22 17.75
C VAL A 350 35.66 -7.79 19.08
N THR A 351 35.37 -7.11 20.20
CA THR A 351 35.60 -7.66 21.54
C THR A 351 34.27 -8.02 22.16
N LEU A 352 33.99 -9.31 22.28
CA LEU A 352 32.77 -9.83 22.90
C LEU A 352 32.91 -9.95 24.42
N LYS A 353 31.75 -10.04 25.08
CA LYS A 353 31.57 -10.09 26.52
C LYS A 353 32.46 -11.13 27.20
N GLY A 354 33.19 -10.67 28.22
CA GLY A 354 34.27 -11.44 28.86
C GLY A 354 35.66 -11.26 28.23
N GLY A 355 35.80 -10.40 27.21
CA GLY A 355 37.08 -10.07 26.58
C GLY A 355 37.48 -11.02 25.45
N VAL A 356 36.52 -11.69 24.81
CA VAL A 356 36.78 -12.61 23.69
C VAL A 356 36.93 -11.80 22.41
N VAL A 357 38.16 -11.68 21.91
CA VAL A 357 38.42 -10.98 20.64
C VAL A 357 38.11 -11.91 19.46
N VAL A 358 37.25 -11.44 18.55
CA VAL A 358 36.83 -12.13 17.32
C VAL A 358 37.21 -11.25 16.13
N THR A 359 37.88 -11.82 15.13
CA THR A 359 38.07 -11.17 13.82
C THR A 359 36.85 -11.47 12.95
N PRO A 360 36.12 -10.47 12.43
CA PRO A 360 34.99 -10.73 11.55
C PRO A 360 35.39 -11.54 10.31
N THR A 361 34.58 -12.52 9.95
CA THR A 361 34.84 -13.40 8.80
C THR A 361 33.95 -13.06 7.62
N GLN A 362 34.48 -13.13 6.40
CA GLN A 362 33.66 -13.06 5.19
C GLN A 362 32.61 -14.18 5.19
N ALA A 363 31.34 -13.82 5.07
CA ALA A 363 30.21 -14.73 5.13
C ALA A 363 30.05 -15.57 3.85
N THR A 364 29.38 -16.71 3.96
CA THR A 364 28.98 -17.55 2.82
C THR A 364 27.78 -16.96 2.08
N ASP A 365 27.60 -17.29 0.80
CA ASP A 365 26.39 -16.90 0.03
C ASP A 365 25.10 -17.37 0.70
N LEU A 366 25.10 -18.59 1.23
CA LEU A 366 24.03 -19.07 2.10
C LEU A 366 24.12 -18.41 3.47
N VAL A 367 23.03 -17.78 3.90
CA VAL A 367 22.93 -17.09 5.19
C VAL A 367 22.82 -18.13 6.32
N PRO A 368 23.67 -18.06 7.37
CA PRO A 368 23.61 -19.01 8.48
C PRO A 368 22.31 -18.83 9.28
N SER A 369 21.75 -19.90 9.85
CA SER A 369 20.59 -19.79 10.74
C SER A 369 20.99 -19.16 12.07
N MET A 370 20.66 -17.87 12.22
CA MET A 370 20.89 -17.05 13.41
C MET A 370 19.60 -16.87 14.21
N GLY A 371 19.68 -16.91 15.55
CA GLY A 371 18.56 -16.52 16.41
C GLY A 371 18.40 -15.00 16.44
N HIS A 372 17.23 -14.50 16.07
CA HIS A 372 16.95 -13.07 15.92
C HIS A 372 15.72 -12.60 16.73
N SER A 373 15.29 -13.40 17.73
CA SER A 373 14.20 -13.05 18.64
C SER A 373 14.52 -11.81 19.49
N VAL A 374 13.51 -11.21 20.13
CA VAL A 374 13.74 -10.11 21.10
C VAL A 374 14.73 -10.50 22.19
N ALA A 375 14.74 -11.77 22.61
CA ALA A 375 15.70 -12.25 23.60
C ALA A 375 17.15 -12.26 23.05
N ASP A 376 17.32 -12.57 21.76
CA ASP A 376 18.61 -12.51 21.07
C ASP A 376 19.07 -11.06 20.86
N GLN A 377 18.17 -10.17 20.43
CA GLN A 377 18.47 -8.75 20.22
C GLN A 377 18.86 -8.05 21.54
N VAL A 378 18.11 -8.29 22.62
CA VAL A 378 18.46 -7.79 23.98
C VAL A 378 19.79 -8.39 24.46
N ALA A 379 20.07 -9.66 24.16
CA ALA A 379 21.35 -10.29 24.51
C ALA A 379 22.52 -9.70 23.72
N ALA A 380 22.35 -9.39 22.43
CA ALA A 380 23.36 -8.77 21.57
C ALA A 380 23.73 -7.36 22.03
N ILE A 381 22.71 -6.51 22.25
CA ILE A 381 22.86 -5.10 22.64
C ILE A 381 23.53 -4.96 24.03
N ASP A 382 23.24 -5.89 24.94
CA ASP A 382 23.74 -5.92 26.34
C ASP A 382 23.62 -4.57 27.06
N GLY A 383 22.47 -3.90 26.92
CA GLY A 383 22.22 -2.59 27.51
C GLY A 383 23.04 -1.44 26.92
N GLY A 384 23.56 -1.60 25.69
CA GLY A 384 24.34 -0.60 24.96
C GLY A 384 25.84 -0.83 24.99
N ASN A 385 26.32 -1.94 25.57
CA ASN A 385 27.74 -2.32 25.53
C ASN A 385 28.18 -2.84 24.15
N MET A 386 27.25 -3.39 23.36
CA MET A 386 27.47 -3.95 22.02
C MET A 386 28.55 -5.06 21.98
N ASP A 387 28.68 -5.82 23.07
CA ASP A 387 29.61 -6.97 23.21
C ASP A 387 28.89 -8.32 23.39
N GLY A 388 27.56 -8.33 23.46
CA GLY A 388 26.77 -9.44 23.98
C GLY A 388 26.48 -10.59 23.00
N TRP A 389 26.90 -10.46 21.74
CA TRP A 389 26.63 -11.42 20.66
C TRP A 389 26.99 -12.90 20.92
N ALA A 390 27.85 -13.20 21.90
CA ALA A 390 28.10 -14.57 22.35
C ALA A 390 26.87 -15.24 23.05
N GLY A 391 25.83 -14.47 23.37
CA GLY A 391 24.54 -14.93 23.89
C GLY A 391 23.45 -15.16 22.85
N VAL A 392 23.67 -14.75 21.59
CA VAL A 392 22.73 -14.88 20.47
C VAL A 392 22.59 -16.34 20.03
N GLY A 393 21.36 -16.77 19.72
CA GLY A 393 21.06 -18.08 19.16
C GLY A 393 21.96 -18.42 17.96
N SER A 394 22.55 -19.62 17.97
CA SER A 394 23.58 -20.08 17.02
C SER A 394 24.92 -19.30 17.02
N CYS A 395 25.09 -18.17 17.71
CA CYS A 395 26.34 -17.42 17.72
C CYS A 395 27.29 -17.77 18.89
N ALA A 396 28.10 -18.82 18.73
CA ALA A 396 29.03 -19.26 19.77
C ALA A 396 30.40 -19.71 19.22
N ALA A 397 31.40 -19.79 20.10
CA ALA A 397 32.71 -20.38 19.80
C ALA A 397 32.66 -21.86 19.33
N LYS A 398 31.56 -22.56 19.61
CA LYS A 398 31.32 -23.96 19.18
C LYS A 398 30.63 -24.09 17.81
N SER A 399 30.22 -22.97 17.20
CA SER A 399 29.58 -22.93 15.89
C SER A 399 30.61 -23.16 14.77
N SER A 400 30.13 -23.40 13.54
CA SER A 400 30.98 -23.61 12.37
C SER A 400 30.52 -22.73 11.20
N PRO A 401 31.19 -21.60 10.89
CA PRO A 401 32.37 -21.06 11.57
C PRO A 401 32.06 -20.63 13.03
N PRO A 402 33.05 -20.47 13.91
CA PRO A 402 32.85 -19.89 15.24
C PRO A 402 32.33 -18.45 15.15
N TYR A 403 31.34 -18.10 15.97
CA TYR A 403 30.69 -16.78 16.01
C TYR A 403 30.17 -16.27 14.63
N PRO A 404 29.27 -17.01 13.94
CA PRO A 404 28.81 -16.67 12.59
C PRO A 404 28.05 -15.33 12.48
N CYS A 405 27.51 -14.79 13.57
CA CYS A 405 26.96 -13.43 13.61
C CYS A 405 28.03 -12.35 13.39
N VAL A 406 29.29 -12.60 13.79
CA VAL A 406 30.42 -11.69 13.61
C VAL A 406 31.03 -11.93 12.22
N SER A 407 30.22 -11.69 11.19
CA SER A 407 30.57 -11.90 9.79
C SER A 407 30.20 -10.70 8.93
N TYR A 408 30.64 -10.69 7.68
CA TYR A 408 30.34 -9.62 6.72
C TYR A 408 30.25 -10.10 5.28
N TYR A 409 29.49 -9.39 4.47
CA TYR A 409 29.48 -9.51 3.02
C TYR A 409 30.45 -8.49 2.40
N SER A 410 31.21 -8.94 1.40
CA SER A 410 32.05 -8.05 0.60
C SER A 410 31.23 -7.40 -0.52
N ALA A 411 31.67 -6.25 -1.03
CA ALA A 411 31.07 -5.62 -2.21
C ALA A 411 31.07 -6.51 -3.48
N ALA A 412 31.87 -7.59 -3.50
CA ALA A 412 31.85 -8.59 -4.57
C ALA A 412 30.76 -9.66 -4.40
N GLN A 413 30.07 -9.72 -3.25
CA GLN A 413 28.93 -10.60 -2.96
C GLN A 413 27.59 -9.85 -2.89
N VAL A 414 27.64 -8.52 -2.68
CA VAL A 414 26.48 -7.63 -2.69
C VAL A 414 26.74 -6.40 -3.58
N PRO A 415 27.07 -6.60 -4.87
CA PRO A 415 27.47 -5.51 -5.77
C PRO A 415 26.34 -4.53 -6.07
N ASN A 416 25.07 -4.92 -6.08
CA ASN A 416 23.98 -4.02 -6.45
C ASN A 416 23.68 -3.04 -5.31
N ILE A 417 23.50 -3.51 -4.07
CA ILE A 417 23.27 -2.59 -2.94
C ILE A 417 24.48 -1.68 -2.69
N THR A 418 25.72 -2.15 -2.88
CA THR A 418 26.92 -1.31 -2.74
C THR A 418 27.17 -0.38 -3.92
N SER A 419 26.75 -0.74 -5.14
CA SER A 419 26.71 0.17 -6.30
C SER A 419 25.69 1.29 -6.08
N LEU A 420 24.49 0.96 -5.61
CA LEU A 420 23.44 1.94 -5.29
C LEU A 420 23.85 2.89 -4.17
N ALA A 421 24.43 2.36 -3.07
CA ALA A 421 24.96 3.17 -1.97
C ALA A 421 26.10 4.11 -2.38
N GLY A 422 26.95 3.70 -3.34
CA GLY A 422 28.01 4.55 -3.89
C GLY A 422 27.55 5.56 -4.94
N ALA A 423 26.44 5.30 -5.64
CA ALA A 423 25.91 6.15 -6.70
C ALA A 423 24.90 7.19 -6.21
N PHE A 424 24.09 6.84 -5.21
CA PHE A 424 23.04 7.67 -4.62
C PHE A 424 23.36 7.99 -3.15
N ALA A 425 22.35 8.07 -2.29
CA ALA A 425 22.51 8.29 -0.86
C ALA A 425 22.27 6.98 -0.08
N MET A 426 22.77 6.96 1.15
CA MET A 426 22.47 5.95 2.17
C MET A 426 22.43 6.64 3.54
N ASP A 427 21.98 5.94 4.57
CA ASP A 427 22.10 6.41 5.96
C ASP A 427 22.76 5.32 6.81
N ASP A 428 23.82 5.68 7.56
CA ASP A 428 24.55 4.77 8.44
C ASP A 428 24.14 4.89 9.93
N HIS A 429 22.96 5.46 10.19
CA HIS A 429 22.34 5.66 11.51
C HIS A 429 20.83 5.30 11.52
N THR A 430 20.41 4.35 10.67
CA THR A 430 19.03 3.84 10.60
C THR A 430 18.89 2.57 11.44
N PHE A 431 17.98 2.60 12.42
CA PHE A 431 17.76 1.53 13.39
C PHE A 431 16.41 0.84 13.16
N SER A 432 16.34 -0.46 13.43
CA SER A 432 15.06 -1.17 13.59
C SER A 432 14.41 -0.80 14.94
N MET A 433 13.41 -1.56 15.38
CA MET A 433 12.83 -1.48 16.74
C MET A 433 13.40 -2.64 17.58
N ALA A 434 13.73 -2.44 18.86
CA ALA A 434 14.50 -3.44 19.64
C ALA A 434 13.67 -4.62 20.18
N ASP A 435 12.36 -4.49 20.06
CA ASP A 435 11.33 -5.46 20.42
C ASP A 435 10.75 -6.15 19.18
N SER A 436 11.43 -6.06 18.03
CA SER A 436 10.80 -6.23 16.73
C SER A 436 11.59 -7.08 15.72
N PRO A 437 11.57 -8.42 15.88
CA PRO A 437 11.69 -9.38 14.77
C PRO A 437 10.63 -9.14 13.69
N SER A 438 10.70 -9.85 12.57
CA SER A 438 9.86 -9.65 11.36
C SER A 438 8.38 -9.33 11.59
N PHE A 439 7.65 -10.07 12.44
CA PHE A 439 6.23 -9.74 12.70
C PHE A 439 6.05 -8.31 13.26
N GLY A 440 6.92 -7.87 14.18
CA GLY A 440 6.99 -6.49 14.63
C GLY A 440 7.47 -5.53 13.54
N GLY A 441 8.48 -5.92 12.76
CA GLY A 441 9.10 -5.04 11.75
C GLY A 441 8.08 -4.62 10.69
N HIS A 442 7.27 -5.58 10.25
CA HIS A 442 6.19 -5.40 9.28
C HIS A 442 5.01 -4.59 9.83
N LEU A 443 4.71 -4.69 11.12
CA LEU A 443 3.77 -3.78 11.79
C LEU A 443 4.32 -2.34 11.81
N TYR A 444 5.56 -2.15 12.24
CA TYR A 444 6.16 -0.83 12.40
C TYR A 444 6.36 -0.10 11.06
N ALA A 445 6.74 -0.83 10.00
CA ALA A 445 6.81 -0.32 8.62
C ALA A 445 5.48 0.19 8.05
N ALA A 446 4.35 -0.19 8.66
CA ALA A 446 3.01 0.20 8.25
C ALA A 446 2.34 1.24 9.16
N ALA A 447 2.73 1.28 10.45
CA ALA A 447 1.97 1.96 11.51
C ALA A 447 2.81 2.87 12.43
N ALA A 448 4.14 2.95 12.24
CA ALA A 448 5.07 3.63 13.15
C ALA A 448 4.95 3.21 14.64
N SER A 449 4.35 2.04 14.90
CA SER A 449 4.08 1.48 16.21
C SER A 449 3.78 -0.02 16.06
N ILE A 450 3.97 -0.77 17.16
CA ILE A 450 3.53 -2.16 17.30
C ILE A 450 2.48 -2.32 18.42
N ASP A 451 1.78 -1.23 18.77
CA ASP A 451 0.88 -1.09 19.93
C ASP A 451 1.57 -1.44 21.26
N GLY A 452 1.47 -2.70 21.66
CA GLY A 452 2.19 -3.28 22.79
C GLY A 452 2.71 -4.70 22.50
N PHE A 453 2.74 -5.13 21.24
CA PHE A 453 3.30 -6.42 20.85
C PHE A 453 4.80 -6.47 21.16
N ASN A 454 5.30 -7.65 21.53
CA ASN A 454 6.72 -7.93 21.78
C ASN A 454 7.40 -8.52 20.53
N GLY A 455 6.93 -8.13 19.33
CA GLY A 455 7.39 -8.39 17.95
C GLY A 455 7.77 -9.81 17.49
N ASN A 456 8.01 -10.77 18.40
CA ASN A 456 8.33 -12.15 18.10
C ASN A 456 7.19 -12.82 17.30
N ASN A 457 7.57 -13.70 16.37
CA ASN A 457 6.62 -14.36 15.48
C ASN A 457 5.50 -15.10 16.26
N PRO A 458 4.21 -14.92 15.86
CA PRO A 458 3.06 -15.51 16.53
C PRO A 458 3.11 -17.04 16.65
N GLN A 459 2.47 -17.56 17.70
CA GLN A 459 2.56 -18.96 18.12
C GLN A 459 1.17 -19.64 18.22
N PRO A 460 1.05 -20.96 17.99
CA PRO A 460 -0.25 -21.66 18.02
C PRO A 460 -0.97 -21.59 19.38
N HIS A 461 -2.23 -21.14 19.37
CA HIS A 461 -3.06 -21.14 20.58
C HIS A 461 -3.56 -22.56 20.94
N ALA A 462 -3.45 -22.94 22.21
CA ALA A 462 -3.77 -24.29 22.67
C ALA A 462 -5.26 -24.66 22.46
N GLY A 463 -5.51 -25.66 21.62
CA GLY A 463 -6.87 -26.13 21.31
C GLY A 463 -7.59 -25.37 20.19
N VAL A 464 -6.92 -24.43 19.53
CA VAL A 464 -7.40 -23.75 18.31
C VAL A 464 -6.54 -24.20 17.13
N THR A 465 -7.16 -24.39 15.96
CA THR A 465 -6.44 -24.76 14.73
C THR A 465 -5.84 -23.52 14.08
N PRO A 466 -4.52 -23.49 13.78
CA PRO A 466 -3.92 -22.42 12.98
C PRO A 466 -4.62 -22.22 11.63
N GLY A 467 -4.71 -20.96 11.21
CA GLY A 467 -5.29 -20.48 9.97
C GLY A 467 -4.21 -20.08 8.95
N GLN A 468 -4.31 -18.88 8.38
CA GLN A 468 -3.44 -18.41 7.29
C GLN A 468 -2.43 -17.35 7.75
N GLY A 469 -1.17 -17.52 7.33
CA GLY A 469 -0.07 -16.60 7.67
C GLY A 469 0.10 -16.38 9.19
N TRP A 470 0.41 -15.15 9.57
CA TRP A 470 0.67 -14.74 10.96
C TRP A 470 -0.32 -13.71 11.53
N GLY A 471 -1.33 -13.30 10.75
CA GLY A 471 -2.20 -12.15 11.06
C GLY A 471 -3.54 -12.49 11.72
N CYS A 472 -4.54 -11.63 11.52
CA CYS A 472 -5.88 -11.76 12.06
C CYS A 472 -6.58 -13.09 11.70
N ASP A 473 -6.35 -13.63 10.50
CA ASP A 473 -6.88 -14.94 10.06
C ASP A 473 -5.93 -16.13 10.31
N SER A 474 -4.85 -15.95 11.07
CA SER A 474 -3.91 -17.02 11.46
C SER A 474 -4.35 -17.86 12.66
N ASN A 475 -5.28 -17.37 13.48
CA ASN A 475 -5.61 -17.93 14.79
C ASN A 475 -4.42 -18.10 15.76
N LEU A 476 -3.29 -17.44 15.50
CA LEU A 476 -2.09 -17.46 16.34
C LEU A 476 -2.17 -16.36 17.42
N ASP A 477 -1.41 -16.56 18.49
CA ASP A 477 -1.20 -15.55 19.52
C ASP A 477 0.19 -14.93 19.42
N ALA A 478 0.28 -13.61 19.52
CA ALA A 478 1.52 -12.89 19.77
C ALA A 478 1.63 -12.51 21.26
N GLN A 479 2.87 -12.36 21.72
CA GLN A 479 3.14 -11.77 23.03
C GLN A 479 2.86 -10.27 23.00
N TRP A 480 2.15 -9.75 23.99
CA TRP A 480 1.77 -8.34 24.09
C TRP A 480 1.74 -7.85 25.54
N SER A 481 1.95 -6.55 25.78
CA SER A 481 1.83 -5.92 27.10
C SER A 481 1.12 -4.56 27.03
N PRO A 482 0.25 -4.21 28.00
CA PRO A 482 -0.45 -2.92 28.03
C PRO A 482 0.44 -1.72 28.40
N SER A 483 1.75 -1.93 28.56
CA SER A 483 2.74 -0.90 28.93
C SER A 483 4.14 -1.42 28.67
N LEU A 484 5.06 -0.56 28.22
CA LEU A 484 6.48 -0.88 28.07
C LEU A 484 7.06 -1.50 29.35
N GLY A 485 7.72 -2.66 29.23
CA GLY A 485 8.28 -3.41 30.36
C GLY A 485 7.25 -4.07 31.29
N GLY A 486 5.97 -4.11 30.90
CA GLY A 486 4.90 -4.77 31.64
C GLY A 486 4.93 -6.29 31.54
N ALA A 487 3.95 -6.95 32.16
CA ALA A 487 3.79 -8.39 32.05
C ALA A 487 3.29 -8.77 30.64
N LEU A 488 3.99 -9.70 29.98
CA LEU A 488 3.59 -10.24 28.68
C LEU A 488 2.38 -11.17 28.81
N GLN A 489 1.48 -11.06 27.85
CA GLN A 489 0.23 -11.82 27.73
C GLN A 489 0.14 -12.39 26.30
N GLN A 490 -0.51 -13.54 26.13
CA GLN A 490 -0.78 -14.11 24.80
C GLN A 490 -2.13 -13.60 24.30
N VAL A 491 -2.10 -12.83 23.22
CA VAL A 491 -3.26 -12.17 22.60
C VAL A 491 -3.25 -12.45 21.09
N PRO A 492 -4.39 -12.38 20.38
CA PRO A 492 -4.42 -12.57 18.94
C PRO A 492 -3.40 -11.68 18.21
N SER A 493 -2.71 -12.26 17.22
CA SER A 493 -1.74 -11.56 16.36
C SER A 493 -2.42 -10.65 15.33
N CYS A 494 -3.19 -9.69 15.81
CA CYS A 494 -4.10 -8.86 15.05
C CYS A 494 -4.23 -7.47 15.67
N VAL A 495 -3.98 -6.42 14.90
CA VAL A 495 -4.44 -5.06 15.19
C VAL A 495 -5.92 -4.97 14.75
N PRO A 496 -6.88 -4.87 15.68
CA PRO A 496 -8.29 -4.93 15.35
C PRO A 496 -8.82 -3.59 14.83
N ASP A 497 -9.81 -3.62 13.93
CA ASP A 497 -10.53 -2.43 13.49
C ASP A 497 -11.97 -2.41 14.07
N PRO A 498 -12.31 -1.45 14.95
CA PRO A 498 -13.67 -1.28 15.48
C PRO A 498 -14.67 -0.68 14.48
N SER A 499 -14.25 -0.27 13.28
CA SER A 499 -15.16 0.15 12.20
C SER A 499 -15.87 -1.02 11.52
N LEU A 500 -15.26 -2.21 11.55
CA LEU A 500 -15.80 -3.44 10.96
C LEU A 500 -17.12 -3.85 11.60
N SER A 501 -18.04 -4.38 10.78
CA SER A 501 -19.39 -4.74 11.20
C SER A 501 -19.40 -5.75 12.36
N PRO A 502 -19.87 -5.40 13.57
CA PRO A 502 -19.76 -6.28 14.75
C PRO A 502 -20.60 -7.58 14.67
N SER A 503 -21.52 -7.68 13.69
CA SER A 503 -22.27 -8.93 13.42
C SER A 503 -21.48 -9.93 12.58
N ILE A 504 -20.37 -9.53 11.97
CA ILE A 504 -19.44 -10.37 11.21
C ILE A 504 -18.13 -10.50 12.00
N TYR A 505 -17.64 -9.38 12.53
CA TYR A 505 -16.36 -9.22 13.20
C TYR A 505 -16.56 -8.77 14.66
N PRO A 506 -17.03 -9.66 15.56
CA PRO A 506 -17.39 -9.29 16.94
C PRO A 506 -16.22 -8.79 17.80
N PHE A 507 -14.97 -8.99 17.33
CA PHE A 507 -13.74 -8.47 17.96
C PHE A 507 -12.88 -7.67 16.96
N GLY A 508 -13.50 -7.07 15.93
CA GLY A 508 -12.81 -6.20 14.95
C GLY A 508 -11.75 -6.91 14.11
N GLY A 509 -12.05 -8.11 13.60
CA GLY A 509 -11.11 -8.95 12.82
C GLY A 509 -10.38 -10.01 13.65
N ALA A 510 -10.10 -9.75 14.93
CA ALA A 510 -9.45 -10.73 15.79
C ALA A 510 -10.32 -11.99 16.01
N TYR A 511 -9.71 -13.18 15.94
CA TYR A 511 -10.44 -14.46 16.07
C TYR A 511 -11.05 -14.72 17.47
N ARG A 512 -10.59 -13.99 18.48
CA ARG A 512 -11.13 -13.97 19.85
C ARG A 512 -10.95 -12.57 20.47
N ALA A 513 -11.59 -12.32 21.61
CA ALA A 513 -11.44 -11.07 22.34
C ALA A 513 -9.95 -10.76 22.64
N THR A 514 -9.55 -9.52 22.36
CA THR A 514 -8.18 -9.01 22.45
C THR A 514 -8.15 -7.68 23.23
N PRO A 515 -7.08 -7.36 23.99
CA PRO A 515 -6.86 -6.05 24.58
C PRO A 515 -6.12 -5.07 23.64
N VAL A 516 -5.56 -5.57 22.53
CA VAL A 516 -4.87 -4.78 21.49
C VAL A 516 -5.81 -3.69 20.97
N GLN A 517 -5.31 -2.47 20.78
CA GLN A 517 -6.10 -1.35 20.25
C GLN A 517 -5.91 -1.20 18.73
N TYR A 518 -6.84 -0.49 18.08
CA TYR A 518 -6.63 -0.05 16.70
C TYR A 518 -5.45 0.93 16.62
N VAL A 519 -4.54 0.69 15.68
CA VAL A 519 -3.42 1.58 15.36
C VAL A 519 -3.62 2.15 13.95
N PRO A 520 -3.57 3.48 13.76
CA PRO A 520 -3.66 4.06 12.42
C PRO A 520 -2.53 3.60 11.51
N THR A 521 -2.85 3.27 10.26
CA THR A 521 -1.87 2.85 9.26
C THR A 521 -1.61 3.91 8.20
N ILE A 522 -0.43 3.86 7.56
CA ILE A 522 -0.12 4.71 6.39
C ILE A 522 -1.08 4.43 5.23
N MET A 523 -1.58 3.20 5.13
CA MET A 523 -2.57 2.74 4.16
C MET A 523 -3.90 3.49 4.32
N GLY A 524 -4.45 3.52 5.53
CA GLY A 524 -5.64 4.32 5.84
C GLY A 524 -5.43 5.83 5.63
N ARG A 525 -4.22 6.36 5.80
CA ARG A 525 -3.90 7.77 5.44
C ARG A 525 -3.92 8.00 3.92
N LEU A 526 -3.39 7.05 3.14
CA LEU A 526 -3.32 7.13 1.68
C LEU A 526 -4.72 6.97 1.05
N ASP A 527 -5.52 6.00 1.49
CA ASP A 527 -6.92 5.86 1.04
C ASP A 527 -7.76 7.10 1.43
N ALA A 528 -7.58 7.67 2.64
CA ALA A 528 -8.23 8.93 3.04
C ALA A 528 -7.79 10.16 2.21
N ALA A 529 -6.61 10.12 1.58
CA ALA A 529 -6.13 11.14 0.65
C ALA A 529 -6.48 10.83 -0.83
N GLY A 530 -7.09 9.67 -1.11
CA GLY A 530 -7.34 9.20 -2.48
C GLY A 530 -6.08 8.83 -3.26
N LEU A 531 -4.97 8.53 -2.57
CA LEU A 531 -3.67 8.20 -3.16
C LEU A 531 -3.51 6.68 -3.28
N PRO A 532 -3.17 6.15 -4.46
CA PRO A 532 -3.03 4.71 -4.64
C PRO A 532 -1.82 4.17 -3.86
N TRP A 533 -1.97 2.99 -3.28
CA TRP A 533 -0.91 2.23 -2.61
C TRP A 533 -1.02 0.75 -2.92
N ARG A 534 0.10 0.01 -2.81
CA ARG A 534 0.12 -1.47 -2.93
C ARG A 534 1.13 -2.09 -1.97
N LEU A 535 0.80 -3.29 -1.51
CA LEU A 535 1.70 -4.19 -0.79
C LEU A 535 2.05 -5.35 -1.72
N TYR A 536 3.25 -5.33 -2.26
CA TYR A 536 3.77 -6.35 -3.19
C TYR A 536 4.40 -7.47 -2.37
N THR A 537 3.68 -8.58 -2.19
CA THR A 537 4.05 -9.64 -1.24
C THR A 537 4.17 -11.01 -1.91
N SER A 538 4.98 -11.88 -1.32
CA SER A 538 4.98 -13.30 -1.64
C SER A 538 3.71 -13.99 -1.10
N GLY A 539 3.47 -15.25 -1.49
CA GLY A 539 2.31 -16.01 -1.01
C GLY A 539 0.94 -15.57 -1.54
N VAL A 540 0.89 -14.58 -2.43
CA VAL A 540 -0.32 -14.02 -3.03
C VAL A 540 -0.32 -14.29 -4.54
N THR A 541 -1.43 -14.82 -5.07
CA THR A 541 -1.55 -15.22 -6.49
C THR A 541 -2.46 -14.31 -7.32
N THR A 542 -3.29 -13.49 -6.67
CA THR A 542 -4.18 -12.48 -7.27
C THR A 542 -4.38 -11.35 -6.27
N ALA A 543 -4.72 -10.14 -6.73
CA ALA A 543 -5.07 -9.00 -5.85
C ALA A 543 -6.07 -9.41 -4.75
N GLY A 544 -5.69 -9.24 -3.48
CA GLY A 544 -6.43 -9.64 -2.28
C GLY A 544 -6.62 -11.15 -2.03
N GLY A 545 -6.12 -12.01 -2.91
CA GLY A 545 -6.26 -13.46 -2.81
C GLY A 545 -5.10 -14.11 -2.06
N ALA A 546 -5.41 -14.85 -0.99
CA ALA A 546 -4.43 -15.78 -0.41
C ALA A 546 -4.02 -16.82 -1.46
N GLY A 547 -2.73 -17.12 -1.54
CA GLY A 547 -2.17 -18.00 -2.56
C GLY A 547 -2.55 -19.47 -2.39
N SER A 548 -2.16 -20.27 -3.38
CA SER A 548 -2.36 -21.73 -3.36
C SER A 548 -1.57 -22.39 -2.23
N GLY A 549 -2.22 -22.57 -1.09
CA GLY A 549 -1.63 -23.05 0.16
C GLY A 549 -2.13 -22.29 1.40
N GLY A 550 -2.64 -21.06 1.23
CA GLY A 550 -3.07 -20.21 2.35
C GLY A 550 -1.91 -19.61 3.16
N GLN A 551 -0.74 -19.46 2.54
CA GLN A 551 0.48 -19.01 3.20
C GLN A 551 0.97 -17.72 2.55
N TYR A 552 0.94 -16.63 3.33
CA TYR A 552 1.56 -15.34 3.05
C TYR A 552 2.42 -14.90 4.25
N SER A 553 3.37 -15.77 4.62
CA SER A 553 4.41 -15.44 5.60
C SER A 553 5.13 -14.17 5.18
N TRP A 554 5.46 -13.30 6.15
CA TRP A 554 6.03 -11.97 5.91
C TRP A 554 5.14 -11.02 5.09
N ALA A 555 3.81 -11.11 5.22
CA ALA A 555 2.89 -10.10 4.66
C ALA A 555 2.43 -9.10 5.72
N VAL A 556 2.46 -7.81 5.37
CA VAL A 556 2.00 -6.69 6.22
C VAL A 556 0.48 -6.70 6.43
N CYS A 557 -0.30 -6.80 5.34
CA CYS A 557 -1.77 -6.62 5.37
C CYS A 557 -2.50 -7.52 6.38
N PRO A 558 -2.20 -8.84 6.51
CA PRO A 558 -2.93 -9.71 7.42
C PRO A 558 -2.86 -9.32 8.89
N SER A 559 -1.81 -8.60 9.32
CA SER A 559 -1.65 -8.18 10.72
C SER A 559 -2.60 -7.05 11.14
N PHE A 560 -3.27 -6.40 10.17
CA PHE A 560 -4.23 -5.32 10.39
C PHE A 560 -5.61 -5.70 9.83
N ALA A 561 -6.63 -5.73 10.68
CA ALA A 561 -8.01 -6.01 10.25
C ALA A 561 -8.54 -4.95 9.28
N GLU A 562 -8.13 -3.68 9.44
CA GLU A 562 -8.36 -2.57 8.50
C GLU A 562 -7.98 -2.95 7.07
N CYS A 563 -6.83 -3.62 6.88
CA CYS A 563 -6.38 -4.08 5.57
C CYS A 563 -7.04 -5.41 5.16
N LEU A 564 -7.02 -6.42 6.05
CA LEU A 564 -7.39 -7.80 5.71
C LEU A 564 -8.89 -8.01 5.46
N ASP A 565 -9.74 -7.35 6.23
CA ASP A 565 -11.19 -7.59 6.31
C ASP A 565 -12.04 -6.48 5.67
N SER A 566 -11.40 -5.48 5.05
CA SER A 566 -12.06 -4.40 4.33
C SER A 566 -11.83 -4.47 2.80
N SER A 567 -12.19 -3.40 2.08
CA SER A 567 -11.86 -3.28 0.65
C SER A 567 -10.36 -3.08 0.39
N GLU A 568 -9.57 -2.70 1.39
CA GLU A 568 -8.12 -2.47 1.27
C GLU A 568 -7.35 -3.73 0.86
N ARG A 569 -7.84 -4.92 1.23
CA ARG A 569 -7.24 -6.24 0.90
C ARG A 569 -6.85 -6.35 -0.59
N LYS A 570 -7.60 -5.72 -1.49
CA LYS A 570 -7.33 -5.64 -2.95
C LYS A 570 -5.94 -5.09 -3.29
N ASN A 571 -5.37 -4.24 -2.44
CA ASN A 571 -4.09 -3.56 -2.62
C ASN A 571 -2.90 -4.45 -2.23
N MET A 572 -3.15 -5.56 -1.52
CA MET A 572 -2.17 -6.65 -1.36
C MET A 572 -2.12 -7.46 -2.67
N VAL A 573 -0.98 -7.48 -3.33
CA VAL A 573 -0.79 -8.02 -4.69
C VAL A 573 0.44 -8.95 -4.75
N PRO A 574 0.53 -9.85 -5.75
CA PRO A 574 1.74 -10.66 -5.95
C PRO A 574 2.99 -9.79 -6.13
N VAL A 575 4.09 -10.14 -5.47
CA VAL A 575 5.40 -9.45 -5.62
C VAL A 575 5.86 -9.37 -7.09
N THR A 576 5.53 -10.38 -7.88
CA THR A 576 5.81 -10.45 -9.33
C THR A 576 5.11 -9.37 -10.16
N ASN A 577 4.14 -8.64 -9.60
CA ASN A 577 3.55 -7.48 -10.27
C ASN A 577 4.47 -6.25 -10.25
N PHE A 578 5.36 -6.09 -9.25
CA PHE A 578 6.10 -4.85 -9.05
C PHE A 578 6.90 -4.41 -10.28
N VAL A 579 7.68 -5.32 -10.86
CA VAL A 579 8.50 -5.07 -12.07
C VAL A 579 7.62 -4.75 -13.28
N ASN A 580 6.40 -5.30 -13.36
CA ASN A 580 5.46 -4.93 -14.42
C ASN A 580 4.88 -3.53 -14.19
N ASP A 581 4.51 -3.18 -12.96
CA ASP A 581 3.95 -1.86 -12.65
C ASP A 581 4.99 -0.74 -12.86
N ALA A 582 6.24 -0.98 -12.47
CA ALA A 582 7.39 -0.09 -12.71
C ALA A 582 7.66 0.14 -14.20
N ASN A 583 7.76 -0.93 -15.00
CA ASN A 583 8.04 -0.83 -16.44
C ASN A 583 6.90 -0.18 -17.23
N ASN A 584 5.64 -0.32 -16.78
CA ASN A 584 4.47 0.20 -17.50
C ASN A 584 4.09 1.64 -17.14
N GLY A 585 4.69 2.24 -16.09
CA GLY A 585 4.29 3.56 -15.61
C GLY A 585 2.95 3.53 -14.87
N THR A 586 2.81 2.57 -13.96
CA THR A 586 1.60 2.35 -13.15
C THR A 586 1.92 2.09 -11.67
N LEU A 587 3.04 2.66 -11.18
CA LEU A 587 3.41 2.61 -9.78
C LEU A 587 2.36 3.37 -8.94
N PRO A 588 1.96 2.83 -7.78
CA PRO A 588 1.20 3.61 -6.81
C PRO A 588 2.04 4.76 -6.22
N SER A 589 1.41 5.64 -5.45
CA SER A 589 2.10 6.69 -4.70
C SER A 589 2.95 6.12 -3.55
N PHE A 590 2.52 5.00 -2.95
CA PHE A 590 3.30 4.27 -1.95
C PHE A 590 3.33 2.77 -2.25
N SER A 591 4.51 2.16 -2.17
CA SER A 591 4.72 0.72 -2.31
C SER A 591 5.53 0.19 -1.15
N ILE A 592 5.10 -0.93 -0.53
CA ILE A 592 6.02 -1.81 0.19
C ILE A 592 6.22 -3.06 -0.68
N VAL A 593 7.48 -3.46 -0.86
CA VAL A 593 7.90 -4.54 -1.75
C VAL A 593 8.70 -5.55 -0.92
N LEU A 594 8.12 -6.74 -0.76
CA LEU A 594 8.55 -7.78 0.16
C LEU A 594 9.10 -8.97 -0.63
N PRO A 595 10.22 -9.58 -0.21
CA PRO A 595 10.82 -10.69 -0.92
C PRO A 595 9.95 -11.95 -0.95
N GLN A 596 10.29 -12.85 -1.88
CA GLN A 596 9.86 -14.23 -1.80
C GLN A 596 10.86 -15.02 -0.93
N GLY A 597 10.46 -15.41 0.28
CA GLY A 597 11.33 -16.18 1.20
C GLY A 597 11.29 -17.71 1.02
N SER A 598 10.32 -18.25 0.28
CA SER A 598 10.15 -19.70 0.10
C SER A 598 9.90 -20.12 -1.36
N GLY A 599 9.93 -21.43 -1.63
CA GLY A 599 9.73 -21.98 -2.98
C GLY A 599 10.98 -21.94 -3.86
N THR A 600 10.81 -21.91 -5.18
CA THR A 600 11.91 -21.98 -6.15
C THR A 600 12.52 -20.61 -6.41
N GLY A 601 13.76 -20.40 -5.96
CA GLY A 601 14.50 -19.14 -6.13
C GLY A 601 14.04 -18.04 -5.18
N PRO A 602 14.17 -18.23 -3.86
CA PRO A 602 13.81 -17.19 -2.89
C PRO A 602 14.71 -15.95 -3.06
N THR A 603 14.10 -14.77 -3.13
CA THR A 603 14.76 -13.45 -3.24
C THR A 603 15.00 -12.79 -1.88
N SER A 604 14.48 -13.39 -0.81
CA SER A 604 14.79 -13.00 0.58
C SER A 604 16.27 -13.26 0.88
N GLN A 605 16.79 -12.54 1.87
CA GLN A 605 18.13 -12.70 2.43
C GLN A 605 18.07 -13.29 3.87
N HIS A 606 16.91 -13.82 4.29
CA HIS A 606 16.68 -14.48 5.57
C HIS A 606 17.58 -15.71 5.78
N ASN A 607 17.68 -16.20 7.04
CA ASN A 607 18.27 -17.49 7.40
C ASN A 607 18.03 -18.57 6.33
N GLY A 608 19.10 -19.18 5.81
CA GLY A 608 19.04 -20.29 4.86
C GLY A 608 18.85 -19.94 3.38
N THR A 609 18.64 -18.66 3.01
CA THR A 609 18.56 -18.22 1.61
C THR A 609 19.93 -17.78 1.05
N SER A 610 19.97 -17.30 -0.20
CA SER A 610 21.19 -16.92 -0.93
C SER A 610 21.30 -15.40 -1.09
N MET A 611 22.38 -14.82 -0.57
CA MET A 611 22.63 -13.38 -0.63
C MET A 611 22.80 -12.85 -2.05
N ALA A 612 23.48 -13.59 -2.92
CA ALA A 612 23.59 -13.25 -4.33
C ALA A 612 22.24 -13.33 -5.05
N THR A 613 21.29 -14.14 -4.58
CA THR A 613 19.92 -14.16 -5.13
C THR A 613 19.13 -12.92 -4.71
N GLY A 614 19.28 -12.48 -3.45
CA GLY A 614 18.66 -11.26 -2.95
C GLY A 614 19.25 -9.98 -3.55
N ASP A 615 20.59 -9.85 -3.61
CA ASP A 615 21.24 -8.69 -4.22
C ASP A 615 20.96 -8.60 -5.73
N ASN A 616 20.86 -9.74 -6.42
CA ASN A 616 20.34 -9.79 -7.79
C ASN A 616 18.91 -9.22 -7.90
N TRP A 617 18.04 -9.53 -6.93
CA TRP A 617 16.67 -9.03 -6.93
C TRP A 617 16.58 -7.53 -6.59
N ILE A 618 17.40 -7.04 -5.66
CA ILE A 618 17.62 -5.60 -5.43
C ILE A 618 18.01 -4.90 -6.74
N GLY A 619 18.97 -5.47 -7.47
CA GLY A 619 19.39 -4.97 -8.78
C GLY A 619 18.25 -4.96 -9.81
N GLN A 620 17.41 -5.99 -9.84
CA GLN A 620 16.24 -6.06 -10.75
C GLN A 620 15.16 -5.02 -10.40
N VAL A 621 14.88 -4.82 -9.10
CA VAL A 621 13.93 -3.80 -8.59
C VAL A 621 14.43 -2.39 -8.94
N ALA A 622 15.70 -2.08 -8.66
CA ALA A 622 16.30 -0.80 -9.01
C ALA A 622 16.29 -0.57 -10.53
N THR A 623 16.74 -1.55 -11.32
CA THR A 623 16.76 -1.47 -12.80
C THR A 623 15.37 -1.14 -13.37
N ALA A 624 14.32 -1.80 -12.87
CA ALA A 624 12.94 -1.58 -13.35
C ALA A 624 12.40 -0.18 -13.01
N LEU A 625 12.83 0.41 -11.88
CA LEU A 625 12.49 1.78 -11.52
C LEU A 625 13.28 2.81 -12.31
N GLU A 626 14.58 2.62 -12.50
CA GLU A 626 15.47 3.55 -13.22
C GLU A 626 15.19 3.62 -14.72
N HIS A 627 14.74 2.51 -15.33
CA HIS A 627 14.35 2.44 -16.73
C HIS A 627 12.84 2.65 -16.95
N GLY A 628 12.05 2.65 -15.87
CA GLY A 628 10.61 2.91 -15.90
C GLY A 628 10.30 4.38 -16.21
N PRO A 629 9.16 4.70 -16.84
CA PRO A 629 8.80 6.06 -17.22
C PRO A 629 8.58 7.01 -16.01
N GLU A 630 8.41 6.45 -14.81
CA GLU A 630 8.17 7.19 -13.56
C GLU A 630 9.45 7.55 -12.77
N TRP A 631 10.65 7.09 -13.20
CA TRP A 631 11.95 7.31 -12.54
C TRP A 631 12.13 8.76 -12.04
N GLN A 632 11.81 9.72 -12.90
CA GLN A 632 11.95 11.17 -12.68
C GLN A 632 11.08 11.73 -11.52
N SER A 633 10.30 10.88 -10.86
CA SER A 633 9.47 11.20 -9.69
C SER A 633 9.45 10.08 -8.63
N THR A 634 10.42 9.16 -8.65
CA THR A 634 10.49 8.03 -7.69
C THR A 634 11.56 8.25 -6.61
N ALA A 635 11.25 7.83 -5.39
CA ALA A 635 12.22 7.58 -4.33
C ALA A 635 12.09 6.12 -3.86
N LEU A 636 13.12 5.32 -4.09
CA LEU A 636 13.25 3.97 -3.56
C LEU A 636 14.10 4.00 -2.28
N PHE A 637 13.57 3.43 -1.20
CA PHE A 637 14.27 3.10 0.02
C PHE A 637 14.50 1.59 0.04
N ILE A 638 15.75 1.15 0.21
CA ILE A 638 16.11 -0.26 0.37
C ILE A 638 16.57 -0.44 1.82
N THR A 639 15.89 -1.28 2.57
CA THR A 639 16.22 -1.58 3.97
C THR A 639 15.85 -3.01 4.34
N TYR A 640 16.13 -3.40 5.59
CA TYR A 640 15.85 -4.72 6.15
C TYR A 640 14.89 -4.57 7.34
N ASP A 641 14.01 -5.54 7.54
CA ASP A 641 12.99 -5.56 8.58
C ASP A 641 13.57 -5.60 10.00
N ASP A 642 14.55 -6.48 10.22
CA ASP A 642 15.38 -6.58 11.40
C ASP A 642 16.83 -6.95 11.04
N CYS A 643 17.67 -7.03 12.07
CA CYS A 643 19.12 -7.19 12.00
C CYS A 643 19.64 -8.63 11.76
N GLY A 644 18.79 -9.66 11.83
CA GLY A 644 19.19 -11.08 11.85
C GLY A 644 20.08 -11.46 13.04
N CYS A 645 20.19 -10.57 14.04
CA CYS A 645 21.24 -10.55 15.07
C CYS A 645 22.67 -10.74 14.54
N PHE A 646 22.95 -10.31 13.30
CA PHE A 646 24.34 -10.11 12.85
C PHE A 646 24.98 -8.94 13.63
N TYR A 647 26.31 -8.90 13.65
CA TYR A 647 27.05 -7.90 14.46
C TYR A 647 26.90 -6.48 13.92
N ASP A 648 26.65 -5.53 14.83
CA ASP A 648 26.83 -4.10 14.57
C ASP A 648 27.46 -3.38 15.78
N GLN A 649 28.35 -2.44 15.51
CA GLN A 649 29.06 -1.69 16.56
C GLN A 649 28.25 -0.54 17.19
N VAL A 650 27.14 -0.10 16.59
CA VAL A 650 26.44 1.13 16.99
C VAL A 650 25.33 0.85 18.00
N ALA A 651 25.53 1.31 19.23
CA ALA A 651 24.52 1.25 20.28
C ALA A 651 23.27 2.06 19.89
N PRO A 652 22.07 1.45 19.91
CA PRO A 652 20.86 2.09 19.43
C PRO A 652 20.24 3.05 20.45
N GLY A 653 19.36 3.93 19.96
CA GLY A 653 18.68 4.95 20.76
C GLY A 653 17.35 4.50 21.37
N VAL A 654 16.44 5.47 21.52
CA VAL A 654 15.10 5.31 22.11
C VAL A 654 14.15 6.16 21.28
N ASN A 655 12.97 5.62 20.98
CA ASN A 655 11.95 6.28 20.16
C ASN A 655 11.15 7.34 20.94
N PRO A 656 10.43 8.24 20.25
CA PRO A 656 9.59 9.26 20.89
C PRO A 656 8.53 8.74 21.88
N ASP A 657 8.02 7.52 21.73
CA ASP A 657 7.12 6.87 22.69
C ASP A 657 7.82 6.28 23.93
N GLY A 658 9.17 6.18 23.91
CA GLY A 658 10.00 5.58 24.95
C GLY A 658 10.38 4.12 24.73
N THR A 659 9.92 3.47 23.66
CA THR A 659 10.40 2.14 23.24
C THR A 659 11.88 2.18 22.81
N PRO A 660 12.66 1.10 23.02
CA PRO A 660 14.04 1.05 22.57
C PRO A 660 14.14 0.90 21.04
N GLN A 661 15.18 1.50 20.46
CA GLN A 661 15.56 1.22 19.07
C GLN A 661 16.37 -0.07 18.98
N GLY A 662 16.19 -0.79 17.88
CA GLY A 662 16.86 -2.06 17.59
C GLY A 662 18.21 -1.87 16.95
N ILE A 663 18.88 -2.97 16.62
CA ILE A 663 20.20 -2.93 15.97
C ILE A 663 20.11 -2.20 14.64
N ARG A 664 21.17 -1.47 14.30
CA ARG A 664 21.29 -0.70 13.05
C ARG A 664 21.17 -1.61 11.82
N VAL A 665 20.34 -1.22 10.86
CA VAL A 665 20.10 -1.96 9.59
C VAL A 665 20.56 -1.11 8.39
N PRO A 666 20.86 -1.71 7.22
CA PRO A 666 21.14 -0.96 6.01
C PRO A 666 19.96 -0.07 5.61
N LEU A 667 20.24 1.18 5.20
CA LEU A 667 19.29 2.00 4.45
C LEU A 667 19.99 2.63 3.25
N VAL A 668 19.51 2.34 2.04
CA VAL A 668 19.98 2.96 0.78
C VAL A 668 18.82 3.70 0.12
N ILE A 669 19.07 4.92 -0.35
CA ILE A 669 18.07 5.86 -0.87
C ILE A 669 18.40 6.17 -2.33
N VAL A 670 17.60 5.60 -3.24
CA VAL A 670 17.80 5.60 -4.69
C VAL A 670 16.75 6.48 -5.35
N SER A 671 17.17 7.59 -5.95
CA SER A 671 16.29 8.58 -6.58
C SER A 671 17.09 9.51 -7.49
N PRO A 672 16.52 10.08 -8.58
CA PRO A 672 17.21 11.11 -9.35
C PRO A 672 17.58 12.35 -8.52
N TYR A 673 16.94 12.54 -7.36
CA TYR A 673 17.14 13.67 -6.44
C TYR A 673 17.81 13.27 -5.12
N ALA A 674 18.23 12.01 -4.96
CA ALA A 674 19.13 11.63 -3.86
C ALA A 674 20.52 12.19 -4.15
N LYS A 675 21.26 12.66 -3.14
CA LYS A 675 22.61 13.20 -3.33
C LYS A 675 23.57 12.08 -3.73
N ALA A 676 24.34 12.28 -4.79
CA ALA A 676 25.25 11.25 -5.31
C ALA A 676 26.43 10.99 -4.36
N GLY A 677 26.61 9.74 -3.94
CA GLY A 677 27.67 9.33 -3.03
C GLY A 677 27.58 10.05 -1.68
N PHE A 678 26.40 10.01 -1.04
CA PHE A 678 26.14 10.71 0.22
C PHE A 678 25.78 9.77 1.37
N ASN A 679 26.66 9.68 2.36
CA ASN A 679 26.34 9.12 3.66
C ASN A 679 25.60 10.14 4.54
N ASP A 680 24.34 9.87 4.85
CA ASP A 680 23.62 10.52 5.93
C ASP A 680 23.97 9.84 7.27
N THR A 681 23.98 10.64 8.34
CA THR A 681 24.39 10.19 9.70
C THR A 681 23.35 10.62 10.73
N THR A 682 22.11 10.81 10.29
CA THR A 682 21.05 11.47 11.05
C THR A 682 20.09 10.41 11.59
N PRO A 683 20.03 10.17 12.92
CA PRO A 683 19.31 9.02 13.50
C PRO A 683 17.87 8.85 12.96
N ALA A 684 17.63 7.67 12.40
CA ALA A 684 16.39 7.33 11.70
C ALA A 684 15.86 5.94 12.13
N THR A 685 14.59 5.68 11.85
CA THR A 685 13.97 4.34 11.93
C THR A 685 13.00 4.18 10.75
N PHE A 686 12.25 3.07 10.63
CA PHE A 686 11.24 2.96 9.57
C PHE A 686 10.14 4.05 9.66
N ALA A 687 9.90 4.63 10.84
CA ALA A 687 9.04 5.81 11.01
C ALA A 687 9.58 7.07 10.28
N SER A 688 10.88 7.16 9.99
CA SER A 688 11.44 8.19 9.10
C SER A 688 11.00 8.03 7.64
N ILE A 689 10.80 6.79 7.18
CA ILE A 689 10.31 6.49 5.83
C ILE A 689 8.82 6.84 5.73
N LEU A 690 8.06 6.60 6.80
CA LEU A 690 6.67 7.04 6.94
C LEU A 690 6.58 8.57 6.98
N ALA A 691 7.36 9.26 7.81
CA ALA A 691 7.41 10.73 7.84
C ALA A 691 7.87 11.35 6.50
N PHE A 692 8.75 10.69 5.74
CA PHE A 692 9.09 11.09 4.37
C PHE A 692 7.89 10.96 3.41
N THR A 693 7.15 9.85 3.51
CA THR A 693 5.92 9.59 2.76
C THR A 693 4.87 10.65 3.07
N GLU A 694 4.62 10.91 4.35
CA GLU A 694 3.69 11.92 4.85
C GLU A 694 4.02 13.33 4.36
N GLN A 695 5.27 13.77 4.50
CA GLN A 695 5.69 15.09 4.02
C GLN A 695 5.63 15.21 2.48
N THR A 696 5.83 14.11 1.76
CA THR A 696 5.79 14.08 0.29
C THR A 696 4.35 14.15 -0.23
N PHE A 697 3.38 13.65 0.53
CA PHE A 697 1.97 13.58 0.12
C PHE A 697 1.02 14.51 0.90
N GLY A 698 1.50 15.20 1.93
CA GLY A 698 0.69 16.09 2.78
C GLY A 698 -0.20 15.35 3.78
N LEU A 699 0.18 14.13 4.20
CA LEU A 699 -0.61 13.29 5.11
C LEU A 699 -0.35 13.68 6.57
N PRO A 700 -1.32 13.47 7.48
CA PRO A 700 -1.09 13.58 8.92
C PRO A 700 -0.45 12.30 9.47
N ALA A 701 0.54 12.48 10.37
CA ALA A 701 1.24 11.40 11.06
C ALA A 701 0.33 10.37 11.75
N LEU A 702 0.81 9.15 11.92
CA LEU A 702 0.07 8.04 12.54
C LEU A 702 0.11 8.12 14.06
N GLY A 703 1.26 8.48 14.64
CA GLY A 703 1.49 8.46 16.08
C GLY A 703 2.44 9.55 16.60
N VAL A 704 3.35 9.15 17.48
CA VAL A 704 4.38 10.03 18.08
C VAL A 704 5.77 9.76 17.52
N ASN A 705 6.01 8.55 17.01
CA ASN A 705 7.31 8.11 16.51
C ASN A 705 7.67 8.68 15.13
N ASP A 706 6.65 8.99 14.33
CA ASP A 706 6.70 9.55 12.96
C ASP A 706 6.50 11.08 12.95
N ALA A 707 5.57 11.61 13.76
CA ALA A 707 5.20 13.03 13.80
C ALA A 707 6.36 14.01 14.07
N GLY A 708 7.48 13.52 14.59
CA GLY A 708 8.74 14.26 14.76
C GLY A 708 9.97 13.58 14.13
N ALA A 709 9.78 12.52 13.33
CA ALA A 709 10.89 11.76 12.75
C ALA A 709 11.67 12.54 11.70
N TYR A 710 12.95 12.19 11.58
CA TYR A 710 13.82 12.74 10.55
C TYR A 710 13.47 12.17 9.17
N ALA A 711 12.84 12.97 8.32
CA ALA A 711 12.38 12.59 6.98
C ALA A 711 13.44 12.79 5.87
N PHE A 712 14.66 12.30 6.08
CA PHE A 712 15.74 12.20 5.06
C PHE A 712 16.08 13.51 4.31
N ALA A 713 15.85 14.67 4.93
CA ALA A 713 16.00 15.98 4.27
C ALA A 713 17.45 16.32 3.87
N ASN A 714 18.46 15.72 4.51
CA ASN A 714 19.86 15.84 4.11
C ASN A 714 20.21 14.91 2.95
N SER A 715 19.51 13.79 2.76
CA SER A 715 19.80 12.80 1.72
C SER A 715 19.35 13.23 0.32
N PHE A 716 18.46 14.23 0.22
CA PHE A 716 17.92 14.76 -1.04
C PHE A 716 18.43 16.16 -1.42
N ASP A 717 18.55 16.41 -2.72
CA ASP A 717 18.66 17.75 -3.32
C ASP A 717 17.70 17.84 -4.52
N TYR A 718 16.57 18.54 -4.34
CA TYR A 718 15.58 18.74 -5.41
C TYR A 718 15.96 19.86 -6.40
N THR A 719 17.15 20.46 -6.27
CA THR A 719 17.70 21.47 -7.19
C THR A 719 18.80 20.93 -8.12
N GLN A 720 19.32 19.72 -7.84
CA GLN A 720 20.30 19.06 -8.70
C GLN A 720 19.70 18.62 -10.05
N ALA A 721 20.55 18.39 -11.05
CA ALA A 721 20.14 17.72 -12.27
C ALA A 721 19.83 16.24 -11.98
N PRO A 722 18.68 15.68 -12.42
CA PRO A 722 18.30 14.30 -12.16
C PRO A 722 19.42 13.29 -12.46
N LEU A 723 19.79 12.49 -11.46
CA LEU A 723 20.85 11.49 -11.60
C LEU A 723 20.46 10.39 -12.61
N PRO A 724 21.44 9.85 -13.36
CA PRO A 724 21.27 8.64 -14.13
C PRO A 724 21.07 7.43 -13.20
N GLY A 725 20.48 6.36 -13.73
CA GLY A 725 20.47 5.07 -13.04
C GLY A 725 21.88 4.47 -12.89
N ALA A 726 22.06 3.62 -11.88
CA ALA A 726 23.32 2.95 -11.60
C ALA A 726 23.43 1.61 -12.35
N ALA A 727 24.64 1.22 -12.73
CA ALA A 727 24.87 -0.03 -13.46
C ALA A 727 24.74 -1.24 -12.52
N MET A 728 23.64 -1.99 -12.66
CA MET A 728 23.39 -3.23 -11.91
C MET A 728 24.06 -4.45 -12.58
N VAL A 729 24.37 -5.47 -11.78
CA VAL A 729 25.08 -6.69 -12.17
C VAL A 729 24.28 -7.92 -11.76
N GLN A 730 23.97 -8.81 -12.72
CA GLN A 730 23.43 -10.13 -12.43
C GLN A 730 24.57 -11.09 -12.05
N GLN A 731 24.72 -11.39 -10.76
CA GLN A 731 25.69 -12.35 -10.24
C GLN A 731 25.34 -13.80 -10.60
N PRO A 732 26.33 -14.68 -10.86
CA PRO A 732 26.12 -16.12 -10.95
C PRO A 732 25.74 -16.71 -9.59
N VAL A 733 24.51 -17.20 -9.46
CA VAL A 733 24.05 -17.93 -8.28
C VAL A 733 24.40 -19.42 -8.43
N ALA A 734 24.83 -20.08 -7.35
CA ALA A 734 25.02 -21.53 -7.34
C ALA A 734 23.68 -22.27 -7.54
N PRO A 735 23.63 -23.45 -8.19
CA PRO A 735 22.41 -24.24 -8.28
C PRO A 735 21.83 -24.49 -6.88
N ALA A 736 20.60 -24.04 -6.65
CA ALA A 736 20.07 -23.80 -5.31
C ALA A 736 20.32 -24.96 -4.35
N ALA A 737 21.06 -24.68 -3.27
CA ALA A 737 20.98 -25.52 -2.08
C ALA A 737 19.52 -25.52 -1.61
N ALA A 738 19.01 -26.70 -1.26
CA ALA A 738 17.62 -26.82 -0.82
C ALA A 738 17.41 -25.99 0.45
N VAL A 739 16.31 -25.22 0.48
CA VAL A 739 15.91 -24.42 1.65
C VAL A 739 15.85 -25.33 2.86
N VAL A 740 16.69 -25.05 3.85
CA VAL A 740 16.53 -25.57 5.21
C VAL A 740 15.56 -24.61 5.89
N GLN A 741 14.30 -25.01 6.07
CA GLN A 741 13.35 -24.22 6.87
C GLN A 741 13.94 -24.00 8.26
N ASP A 742 13.87 -22.76 8.75
CA ASP A 742 14.24 -22.47 10.13
C ASP A 742 13.16 -23.09 11.06
N PRO A 743 13.50 -23.98 12.01
CA PRO A 743 12.51 -24.65 12.84
C PRO A 743 11.78 -23.71 13.82
N ASN A 744 12.13 -22.41 13.83
CA ASN A 744 11.45 -21.37 14.61
C ASN A 744 10.55 -20.46 13.73
N ASP A 745 10.64 -20.57 12.41
CA ASP A 745 9.77 -19.86 11.44
C ASP A 745 8.59 -20.76 11.03
N PRO A 746 7.33 -20.40 11.34
CA PRO A 746 6.16 -21.22 11.01
C PRO A 746 5.77 -21.12 9.52
N THR A 747 6.52 -21.82 8.67
CA THR A 747 6.20 -22.09 7.25
C THR A 747 5.74 -23.53 6.99
#